data_AF-A0A9X3H214-F1
#
_entry.id   AF-A0A9X3H214-F1
#
_cell.length_a   1.000
_cell.length_b   1.000
_cell.length_c   1.000
_cell.angle_alpha   90.00
_cell.angle_beta   90.00
_cell.angle_gamma   90.00
#
_symmetry.space_group_name_H-M   'P 1'
#
loop_
_entity.id
_entity.type
_entity.pdbx_description
1 polymer ?
#
loop_
_entity_poly.entity_id
_entity_poly.type
_entity_poly.pdbx_seq_one_letter_code
_entity_poly.pdbx_strand_id
1 'polypeptide(L)'
;MDEFIVSARKYRPNTFESVVGQENITQTLLKAIENNHLAQAFLFNGPRGVGKTTCARILAREVNHFHSEGIDEGNDFSFNIFELDAASNNSVEDIRSLIDQVRIPPQIGKYKVYIIDEVHMLSKAAFNAFLKTLEEPPSYAIFILATTEKHKVLPTIISRCQVFDFNRIQISSMVAHLAQIAEKEHIFVEESALHVISEKADGALRDALSIFDQMVSFSGNNVTYQDVIDNLNILDYDYYFALCNCFLNSDTETALVTFNQILNKGFDGHNFINGLANHIRNLLMCISPKTVGILEVGETIKQRYIEEAPKFETGSLVTALELLGKADLDYKISRNQRLLAEVLLLRLCALFSGSGEKKNSNDEFEVAPAKPGSKKDNDLVVAIPEIKESASPKNPPPTPAPVEEVSPVEKPVAEKIETPKEQIEEVSIAHTIETAPTEEKKPEPLPLTVGNGVQEPKPAPSGFSSKLGKGKMTGLPSISAMKEKLETKDEKTDTDPTNEAASYEGKPADAFNLNELWDAWKEYASKIKAEDKQSYYVTLTKHDPVMVEENQIEFLVDNHVQVSDLNEDKANLLEFLREKLNNWRILLNVVIDETETKDGDSLYDPSAKFEAMAEKNPLLKELRSRFDLDIDHDV
;
A
#
# COMPACT_ATOMS: atom_id res chain seq x y z
N MET A 1 19.29 -6.53 -38.20
CA MET A 1 19.16 -6.64 -36.73
C MET A 1 17.79 -7.21 -36.52
N ASP A 2 17.71 -8.48 -36.11
CA ASP A 2 16.43 -9.08 -35.74
C ASP A 2 15.87 -8.30 -34.56
N GLU A 3 14.56 -8.07 -34.57
CA GLU A 3 13.86 -7.26 -33.56
C GLU A 3 14.04 -7.91 -32.18
N PHE A 4 14.78 -7.25 -31.27
CA PHE A 4 14.99 -7.77 -29.92
C PHE A 4 13.67 -7.66 -29.13
N ILE A 5 13.01 -8.80 -28.97
CA ILE A 5 11.77 -8.90 -28.17
C ILE A 5 12.14 -9.46 -26.80
N VAL A 6 11.83 -8.69 -25.75
CA VAL A 6 11.98 -9.08 -24.34
C VAL A 6 11.29 -10.43 -24.09
N SER A 7 11.95 -11.34 -23.38
CA SER A 7 11.47 -12.68 -23.04
C SER A 7 10.11 -12.66 -22.35
N ALA A 8 9.84 -11.65 -21.52
CA ALA A 8 8.53 -11.43 -20.89
C ALA A 8 7.38 -11.29 -21.91
N ARG A 9 7.67 -10.89 -23.15
CA ARG A 9 6.71 -10.82 -24.26
C ARG A 9 6.81 -12.05 -25.17
N LYS A 10 8.02 -12.51 -25.50
CA LYS A 10 8.28 -13.66 -26.38
C LYS A 10 7.72 -14.97 -25.81
N TYR A 11 7.90 -15.19 -24.51
CA TYR A 11 7.48 -16.40 -23.80
C TYR A 11 6.13 -16.24 -23.09
N ARG A 12 5.34 -15.23 -23.46
CA ARG A 12 3.99 -15.05 -22.89
C ARG A 12 3.16 -16.31 -23.20
N PRO A 13 2.64 -17.01 -22.17
CA PRO A 13 1.81 -18.22 -22.34
C PRO A 13 0.65 -18.00 -23.32
N ASN A 14 0.44 -18.97 -24.21
CA ASN A 14 -0.68 -18.97 -25.17
C ASN A 14 -1.77 -19.99 -24.82
N THR A 15 -1.45 -20.99 -24.00
CA THR A 15 -2.37 -22.06 -23.56
C THR A 15 -2.36 -22.16 -22.04
N PHE A 16 -3.45 -22.68 -21.46
CA PHE A 16 -3.59 -22.85 -20.01
C PHE A 16 -2.52 -23.76 -19.39
N GLU A 17 -2.02 -24.75 -20.14
CA GLU A 17 -0.98 -25.68 -19.69
C GLU A 17 0.39 -25.00 -19.53
N SER A 18 0.65 -23.95 -20.30
CA SER A 18 1.91 -23.20 -20.26
C SER A 18 1.97 -22.14 -19.14
N VAL A 19 0.88 -21.98 -18.37
CA VAL A 19 0.82 -21.01 -17.26
C VAL A 19 1.46 -21.62 -16.02
N VAL A 20 2.46 -20.94 -15.47
CA VAL A 20 3.24 -21.42 -14.31
C VAL A 20 2.58 -21.02 -13.00
N GLY A 21 2.45 -21.98 -12.07
CA GLY A 21 2.08 -21.74 -10.67
C GLY A 21 0.60 -21.46 -10.37
N GLN A 22 -0.29 -21.58 -11.38
CA GLN A 22 -1.73 -21.27 -11.24
C GLN A 22 -2.65 -22.45 -11.63
N GLU A 23 -2.19 -23.68 -11.39
CA GLU A 23 -2.86 -24.91 -11.85
C GLU A 23 -4.33 -25.02 -11.41
N ASN A 24 -4.64 -24.63 -10.18
CA ASN A 24 -6.00 -24.70 -9.66
C ASN A 24 -6.97 -23.80 -10.44
N ILE A 25 -6.51 -22.60 -10.81
CA ILE A 25 -7.31 -21.61 -11.54
C ILE A 25 -7.47 -22.08 -12.99
N THR A 26 -6.38 -22.47 -13.64
CA THR A 26 -6.41 -22.88 -15.04
C THR A 26 -7.25 -24.14 -15.26
N GLN A 27 -7.16 -25.13 -14.37
CA GLN A 27 -8.02 -26.32 -14.43
C GLN A 27 -9.50 -26.01 -14.20
N THR A 28 -9.80 -25.07 -13.30
CA THR A 28 -11.19 -24.66 -13.03
C THR A 28 -11.79 -23.95 -14.24
N LEU A 29 -11.04 -23.04 -14.86
CA LEU A 29 -11.46 -22.34 -16.09
C LEU A 29 -11.64 -23.31 -17.26
N LEU A 30 -10.70 -24.25 -17.43
CA LEU A 30 -10.78 -25.27 -18.48
C LEU A 30 -12.04 -26.14 -18.33
N LYS A 31 -12.32 -26.63 -17.11
CA LYS A 31 -13.54 -27.39 -16.82
C LYS A 31 -14.81 -26.56 -17.01
N ALA A 32 -14.79 -25.26 -16.70
CA ALA A 32 -15.93 -24.39 -16.90
C ALA A 32 -16.26 -24.22 -18.40
N ILE A 33 -15.23 -24.15 -19.25
CA ILE A 33 -15.38 -24.13 -20.71
C ILE A 33 -15.95 -25.45 -21.21
N GLU A 34 -15.37 -26.59 -20.82
CA GLU A 34 -15.81 -27.93 -21.26
C GLU A 34 -17.28 -28.21 -20.93
N ASN A 35 -17.73 -27.76 -19.75
CA ASN A 35 -19.11 -27.98 -19.29
C ASN A 35 -20.09 -26.90 -19.79
N ASN A 36 -19.67 -25.96 -20.65
CA ASN A 36 -20.45 -24.80 -21.09
C ASN A 36 -21.07 -24.00 -19.92
N HIS A 37 -20.37 -23.92 -18.79
CA HIS A 37 -20.82 -23.23 -17.58
C HIS A 37 -19.91 -22.04 -17.27
N LEU A 38 -19.80 -21.12 -18.24
CA LEU A 38 -19.03 -19.89 -18.12
C LEU A 38 -19.90 -18.79 -17.50
N ALA A 39 -19.36 -18.13 -16.48
CA ALA A 39 -19.93 -16.88 -15.99
C ALA A 39 -19.77 -15.78 -17.04
N GLN A 40 -20.66 -14.79 -17.01
CA GLN A 40 -20.58 -13.62 -17.90
C GLN A 40 -19.58 -12.57 -17.39
N ALA A 41 -19.18 -12.63 -16.11
CA ALA A 41 -18.23 -11.70 -15.51
C ALA A 41 -17.23 -12.43 -14.58
N PHE A 42 -15.96 -12.16 -14.79
CA PHE A 42 -14.82 -12.69 -14.03
C PHE A 42 -14.05 -11.56 -13.38
N LEU A 43 -13.59 -11.77 -12.15
CA LEU A 43 -12.66 -10.86 -11.46
C LEU A 43 -11.37 -11.61 -11.12
N PHE A 44 -10.30 -11.29 -11.83
CA PHE A 44 -8.95 -11.82 -11.60
C PHE A 44 -8.21 -10.89 -10.66
N ASN A 45 -8.01 -11.33 -9.44
CA ASN A 45 -7.33 -10.58 -8.39
C ASN A 45 -5.97 -11.20 -8.08
N GLY A 46 -4.95 -10.40 -7.79
CA GLY A 46 -3.66 -10.89 -7.30
C GLY A 46 -2.50 -9.96 -7.62
N PRO A 47 -1.29 -10.23 -7.12
CA PRO A 47 -0.13 -9.36 -7.33
C PRO A 47 0.19 -9.12 -8.81
N ARG A 48 0.97 -8.08 -9.11
CA ARG A 48 1.42 -7.82 -10.49
C ARG A 48 2.31 -8.96 -10.99
N GLY A 49 2.34 -9.18 -12.30
CA GLY A 49 3.27 -10.12 -12.92
C GLY A 49 3.00 -11.62 -12.72
N VAL A 50 1.95 -12.02 -11.99
CA VAL A 50 1.56 -13.43 -11.77
C VAL A 50 0.79 -14.08 -12.93
N GLY A 51 0.41 -13.30 -13.96
CA GLY A 51 -0.23 -13.83 -15.17
C GLY A 51 -1.74 -13.57 -15.33
N LYS A 52 -2.33 -12.63 -14.59
CA LYS A 52 -3.78 -12.27 -14.69
C LYS A 52 -4.23 -11.96 -16.12
N THR A 53 -3.66 -10.93 -16.74
CA THR A 53 -3.99 -10.50 -18.11
C THR A 53 -3.64 -11.57 -19.14
N THR A 54 -2.61 -12.37 -18.89
CA THR A 54 -2.26 -13.51 -19.74
C THR A 54 -3.36 -14.58 -19.70
N CYS A 55 -3.81 -14.98 -18.51
CA CYS A 55 -4.91 -15.94 -18.36
C CYS A 55 -6.22 -15.39 -18.94
N ALA A 56 -6.47 -14.08 -18.84
CA ALA A 56 -7.62 -13.44 -19.44
C ALA A 56 -7.61 -13.57 -20.98
N ARG A 57 -6.46 -13.33 -21.61
CA ARG A 57 -6.30 -13.52 -23.07
C ARG A 57 -6.42 -14.98 -23.48
N ILE A 58 -5.88 -15.91 -22.70
CA ILE A 58 -6.04 -17.36 -22.96
C ILE A 58 -7.51 -17.75 -22.87
N LEU A 59 -8.22 -17.31 -21.83
CA LEU A 59 -9.66 -17.56 -21.68
C LEU A 59 -10.44 -16.98 -22.87
N ALA A 60 -10.14 -15.75 -23.27
CA ALA A 60 -10.80 -15.11 -24.40
C ALA A 60 -10.62 -15.88 -25.71
N ARG A 61 -9.46 -16.53 -25.90
CA ARG A 61 -9.20 -17.43 -27.02
C ARG A 61 -9.95 -18.76 -26.86
N GLU A 62 -9.81 -19.45 -25.74
CA GLU A 62 -10.41 -20.78 -25.57
C GLU A 62 -11.95 -20.77 -25.66
N VAL A 63 -12.61 -19.72 -25.14
CA VAL A 63 -14.08 -19.61 -25.17
C VAL A 63 -14.66 -19.53 -26.58
N ASN A 64 -13.91 -18.99 -27.54
CA ASN A 64 -14.31 -18.96 -28.95
C ASN A 64 -13.84 -20.21 -29.74
N HIS A 65 -13.32 -21.23 -29.05
CA HIS A 65 -12.88 -22.50 -29.62
C HIS A 65 -11.91 -22.35 -30.81
N PHE A 66 -10.88 -21.51 -30.68
CA PHE A 66 -9.86 -21.34 -31.72
C PHE A 66 -9.14 -22.65 -32.13
N HIS A 67 -9.29 -23.74 -31.36
CA HIS A 67 -8.67 -25.05 -31.61
C HIS A 67 -9.62 -26.14 -32.12
N SER A 68 -10.91 -25.86 -32.36
CA SER A 68 -11.84 -26.89 -32.86
C SER A 68 -11.82 -26.97 -34.39
N GLU A 69 -11.15 -28.02 -34.89
CA GLU A 69 -11.14 -28.60 -36.24
C GLU A 69 -11.86 -27.81 -37.36
N GLY A 70 -11.07 -27.20 -38.26
CA GLY A 70 -11.51 -26.86 -39.62
C GLY A 70 -11.88 -25.41 -39.89
N ILE A 71 -11.66 -24.48 -38.95
CA ILE A 71 -11.81 -23.04 -39.22
C ILE A 71 -10.43 -22.46 -39.50
N ASP A 72 -10.26 -22.09 -40.77
CA ASP A 72 -9.10 -21.46 -41.41
C ASP A 72 -8.20 -20.64 -40.48
N GLU A 73 -6.88 -20.84 -40.60
CA GLU A 73 -5.79 -20.06 -40.00
C GLU A 73 -5.82 -18.54 -40.37
N GLY A 74 -6.89 -18.07 -41.01
CA GLY A 74 -7.07 -16.71 -41.52
C GLY A 74 -8.23 -15.90 -40.93
N ASN A 75 -9.05 -16.44 -40.01
CA ASN A 75 -10.06 -15.63 -39.34
C ASN A 75 -9.46 -14.96 -38.09
N ASP A 76 -9.10 -13.70 -38.24
CA ASP A 76 -8.58 -12.87 -37.15
C ASP A 76 -9.73 -12.54 -36.18
N PHE A 77 -10.02 -13.45 -35.25
CA PHE A 77 -10.99 -13.25 -34.17
C PHE A 77 -10.53 -12.17 -33.15
N SER A 78 -9.41 -11.49 -33.41
CA SER A 78 -8.97 -10.28 -32.71
C SER A 78 -10.10 -9.25 -32.58
N PHE A 79 -11.00 -9.17 -33.58
CA PHE A 79 -12.18 -8.29 -33.55
C PHE A 79 -13.18 -8.58 -32.44
N ASN A 80 -13.12 -9.73 -31.77
CA ASN A 80 -14.01 -10.08 -30.66
C ASN A 80 -13.36 -9.96 -29.28
N ILE A 81 -12.08 -9.61 -29.22
CA ILE A 81 -11.34 -9.44 -27.97
C ILE A 81 -11.00 -7.95 -27.82
N PHE A 82 -11.62 -7.30 -26.85
CA PHE A 82 -11.40 -5.89 -26.55
C PHE A 82 -10.61 -5.80 -25.26
N GLU A 83 -9.42 -5.19 -25.32
CA GLU A 83 -8.57 -4.97 -24.14
C GLU A 83 -8.56 -3.47 -23.83
N LEU A 84 -8.95 -3.11 -22.61
CA LEU A 84 -8.93 -1.75 -22.09
C LEU A 84 -8.05 -1.73 -20.85
N ASP A 85 -7.01 -0.89 -20.88
CA ASP A 85 -6.21 -0.57 -19.70
C ASP A 85 -6.86 0.59 -18.96
N ALA A 86 -7.40 0.32 -17.77
CA ALA A 86 -8.10 1.31 -16.96
C ALA A 86 -7.15 2.35 -16.35
N ALA A 87 -5.84 2.09 -16.27
CA ALA A 87 -4.88 3.11 -15.85
C ALA A 87 -4.76 4.24 -16.88
N SER A 88 -4.95 3.92 -18.16
CA SER A 88 -4.85 4.84 -19.29
C SER A 88 -6.22 5.42 -19.70
N ASN A 89 -7.29 4.66 -19.51
CA ASN A 89 -8.66 4.98 -19.94
C ASN A 89 -9.63 4.95 -18.75
N ASN A 90 -9.45 5.87 -17.80
CA ASN A 90 -10.21 5.88 -16.53
C ASN A 90 -11.49 6.74 -16.54
N SER A 91 -11.78 7.40 -17.67
CA SER A 91 -12.88 8.36 -17.78
C SER A 91 -14.25 7.68 -17.89
N VAL A 92 -15.31 8.41 -17.57
CA VAL A 92 -16.69 7.90 -17.70
C VAL A 92 -17.05 7.71 -19.18
N GLU A 93 -16.54 8.58 -20.04
CA GLU A 93 -16.73 8.57 -21.49
C GLU A 93 -16.15 7.31 -22.13
N ASP A 94 -14.96 6.86 -21.71
CA ASP A 94 -14.32 5.64 -22.22
C ASP A 94 -15.17 4.39 -21.92
N ILE A 95 -15.67 4.30 -20.68
CA ILE A 95 -16.55 3.20 -20.27
C ILE A 95 -17.90 3.27 -21.00
N ARG A 96 -18.46 4.46 -21.22
CA ARG A 96 -19.69 4.61 -22.03
C ARG A 96 -19.47 4.13 -23.46
N SER A 97 -18.33 4.49 -24.08
CA SER A 97 -17.97 4.00 -25.41
C SER A 97 -17.88 2.47 -25.45
N LEU A 98 -17.27 1.86 -24.42
CA LEU A 98 -17.22 0.41 -24.28
C LEU A 98 -18.64 -0.19 -24.14
N ILE A 99 -19.50 0.39 -23.30
CA ILE A 99 -20.90 -0.07 -23.12
C ILE A 99 -21.68 0.00 -24.43
N ASP A 100 -21.49 1.04 -25.24
CA ASP A 100 -22.15 1.16 -26.54
C ASP A 100 -21.64 0.08 -27.51
N GLN A 101 -20.35 -0.26 -27.47
CA GLN A 101 -19.80 -1.37 -28.24
C GLN A 101 -20.30 -2.75 -27.76
N VAL A 102 -20.62 -2.92 -26.47
CA VAL A 102 -21.19 -4.15 -25.90
C VAL A 102 -22.56 -4.47 -26.49
N ARG A 103 -23.36 -3.47 -26.86
CA ARG A 103 -24.68 -3.66 -27.45
C ARG A 103 -24.63 -4.29 -28.85
N ILE A 104 -23.48 -4.22 -29.52
CA ILE A 104 -23.32 -4.74 -30.88
C ILE A 104 -22.93 -6.23 -30.80
N PRO A 105 -23.72 -7.14 -31.40
CA PRO A 105 -23.45 -8.57 -31.37
C PRO A 105 -22.15 -8.93 -32.13
N PRO A 106 -21.48 -10.03 -31.74
CA PRO A 106 -20.25 -10.48 -32.39
C PRO A 106 -20.49 -10.79 -33.87
N GLN A 107 -19.58 -10.36 -34.74
CA GLN A 107 -19.66 -10.60 -36.19
C GLN A 107 -19.13 -11.99 -36.57
N ILE A 108 -18.18 -12.51 -35.79
CA ILE A 108 -17.51 -13.80 -35.99
C ILE A 108 -17.49 -14.50 -34.62
N GLY A 109 -17.71 -15.82 -34.54
CA GLY A 109 -17.69 -16.54 -33.26
C GLY A 109 -18.97 -16.40 -32.42
N LYS A 110 -18.93 -16.92 -31.18
CA LYS A 110 -20.10 -16.97 -30.27
C LYS A 110 -20.08 -15.88 -29.20
N TYR A 111 -18.88 -15.49 -28.75
CA TYR A 111 -18.70 -14.60 -27.61
C TYR A 111 -17.82 -13.40 -27.96
N LYS A 112 -18.15 -12.25 -27.37
CA LYS A 112 -17.38 -11.01 -27.40
C LYS A 112 -16.80 -10.78 -26.01
N VAL A 113 -15.48 -10.74 -25.91
CA VAL A 113 -14.76 -10.74 -24.64
C VAL A 113 -14.14 -9.38 -24.39
N TYR A 114 -14.41 -8.81 -23.22
CA TYR A 114 -13.90 -7.52 -22.77
C TYR A 114 -12.96 -7.75 -21.59
N ILE A 115 -11.67 -7.49 -21.80
CA ILE A 115 -10.63 -7.56 -20.79
C ILE A 115 -10.38 -6.14 -20.30
N ILE A 116 -10.63 -5.88 -19.02
CA ILE A 116 -10.35 -4.58 -18.39
C ILE A 116 -9.24 -4.81 -17.38
N ASP A 117 -8.03 -4.35 -17.71
CA ASP A 117 -6.86 -4.48 -16.83
C ASP A 117 -6.78 -3.30 -15.86
N GLU A 118 -6.22 -3.55 -14.68
CA GLU A 118 -6.15 -2.62 -13.55
C GLU A 118 -7.46 -1.88 -13.25
N VAL A 119 -8.57 -2.60 -13.21
CA VAL A 119 -9.93 -2.04 -13.07
C VAL A 119 -10.08 -1.13 -11.84
N HIS A 120 -9.28 -1.33 -10.79
CA HIS A 120 -9.26 -0.46 -9.60
C HIS A 120 -8.85 1.00 -9.89
N MET A 121 -8.27 1.27 -11.06
CA MET A 121 -7.89 2.60 -11.52
C MET A 121 -9.05 3.36 -12.18
N LEU A 122 -10.21 2.73 -12.41
CA LEU A 122 -11.40 3.41 -12.93
C LEU A 122 -11.94 4.43 -11.93
N SER A 123 -12.45 5.55 -12.44
CA SER A 123 -13.15 6.53 -11.61
C SER A 123 -14.45 5.96 -11.03
N LYS A 124 -14.87 6.41 -9.85
CA LYS A 124 -16.13 5.98 -9.21
C LYS A 124 -17.34 6.18 -10.12
N ALA A 125 -17.37 7.27 -10.88
CA ALA A 125 -18.44 7.55 -11.84
C ALA A 125 -18.45 6.55 -13.01
N ALA A 126 -17.26 6.16 -13.51
CA ALA A 126 -17.13 5.14 -14.54
C ALA A 126 -17.58 3.76 -14.05
N PHE A 127 -17.25 3.40 -12.80
CA PHE A 127 -17.75 2.18 -12.16
C PHE A 127 -19.28 2.13 -12.08
N ASN A 128 -19.92 3.21 -11.65
CA ASN A 128 -21.38 3.27 -11.55
C ASN A 128 -22.06 3.18 -12.92
N ALA A 129 -21.46 3.77 -13.96
CA ALA A 129 -21.93 3.63 -15.33
C ALA A 129 -21.84 2.16 -15.80
N PHE A 130 -20.80 1.44 -15.40
CA PHE A 130 -20.55 0.05 -15.77
C PHE A 130 -21.47 -0.96 -15.07
N LEU A 131 -21.96 -0.65 -13.85
CA LEU A 131 -22.81 -1.56 -13.06
C LEU A 131 -24.05 -2.05 -13.82
N LYS A 132 -24.74 -1.17 -14.53
CA LYS A 132 -25.94 -1.53 -15.30
C LYS A 132 -25.65 -2.61 -16.35
N THR A 133 -24.48 -2.55 -16.97
CA THR A 133 -24.05 -3.51 -17.99
C THR A 133 -23.55 -4.83 -17.38
N LEU A 134 -22.98 -4.79 -16.18
CA LEU A 134 -22.59 -6.00 -15.44
C LEU A 134 -23.79 -6.74 -14.81
N GLU A 135 -24.88 -6.04 -14.50
CA GLU A 135 -26.11 -6.63 -13.98
C GLU A 135 -26.90 -7.39 -15.03
N GLU A 136 -27.06 -6.79 -16.21
CA GLU A 136 -27.80 -7.35 -17.33
C GLU A 136 -26.90 -7.48 -18.57
N PRO A 137 -25.80 -8.26 -18.51
CA PRO A 137 -24.90 -8.42 -19.64
C PRO A 137 -25.59 -9.23 -20.75
N PRO A 138 -25.39 -8.86 -22.03
CA PRO A 138 -25.84 -9.67 -23.15
C PRO A 138 -25.31 -11.12 -23.05
N SER A 139 -26.09 -12.10 -23.52
CA SER A 139 -25.71 -13.52 -23.44
C SER A 139 -24.40 -13.87 -24.16
N TYR A 140 -24.00 -13.06 -25.13
CA TYR A 140 -22.74 -13.20 -25.88
C TYR A 140 -21.57 -12.40 -25.29
N ALA A 141 -21.80 -11.53 -24.30
CA ALA A 141 -20.76 -10.67 -23.74
C ALA A 141 -20.12 -11.34 -22.50
N ILE A 142 -18.79 -11.38 -22.48
CA ILE A 142 -18.01 -11.87 -21.34
C ILE A 142 -17.06 -10.76 -20.88
N PHE A 143 -17.13 -10.42 -19.61
CA PHE A 143 -16.27 -9.45 -18.96
C PHE A 143 -15.20 -10.14 -18.12
N ILE A 144 -13.95 -9.75 -18.30
CA ILE A 144 -12.81 -10.21 -17.49
C ILE A 144 -12.15 -8.96 -16.91
N LEU A 145 -12.35 -8.75 -15.62
CA LEU A 145 -11.78 -7.64 -14.87
C LEU A 145 -10.52 -8.13 -14.18
N ALA A 146 -9.38 -7.47 -14.36
CA ALA A 146 -8.15 -7.77 -13.65
C ALA A 146 -7.79 -6.63 -12.69
N THR A 147 -7.33 -6.97 -11.49
CA THR A 147 -6.87 -5.98 -10.49
C THR A 147 -5.72 -6.51 -9.66
N THR A 148 -4.80 -5.62 -9.27
CA THR A 148 -3.84 -5.89 -8.19
C THR A 148 -4.41 -5.66 -6.79
N GLU A 149 -5.50 -4.90 -6.68
CA GLU A 149 -6.03 -4.42 -5.41
C GLU A 149 -7.54 -4.67 -5.32
N LYS A 150 -7.93 -5.83 -4.77
CA LYS A 150 -9.35 -6.21 -4.57
C LYS A 150 -10.14 -5.21 -3.74
N HIS A 151 -9.53 -4.63 -2.71
CA HIS A 151 -10.19 -3.75 -1.75
C HIS A 151 -10.56 -2.37 -2.32
N LYS A 152 -9.90 -1.94 -3.40
CA LYS A 152 -10.24 -0.71 -4.13
C LYS A 152 -11.42 -0.89 -5.11
N VAL A 153 -11.80 -2.12 -5.42
CA VAL A 153 -12.95 -2.41 -6.28
C VAL A 153 -14.23 -2.39 -5.45
N LEU A 154 -15.28 -1.75 -5.98
CA LEU A 154 -16.56 -1.66 -5.28
C LEU A 154 -17.13 -3.04 -4.96
N PRO A 155 -17.62 -3.29 -3.72
CA PRO A 155 -18.22 -4.56 -3.34
C PRO A 155 -19.39 -4.99 -4.24
N THR A 156 -20.11 -4.01 -4.81
CA THR A 156 -21.20 -4.23 -5.78
C THR A 156 -20.73 -4.90 -7.07
N ILE A 157 -19.50 -4.66 -7.51
CA ILE A 157 -18.92 -5.32 -8.68
C ILE A 157 -18.45 -6.72 -8.32
N ILE A 158 -17.78 -6.83 -7.16
CA ILE A 158 -17.26 -8.11 -6.66
C ILE A 158 -18.40 -9.13 -6.51
N SER A 159 -19.57 -8.72 -6.01
CA SER A 159 -20.72 -9.62 -5.83
C SER A 159 -21.33 -10.14 -7.14
N ARG A 160 -21.07 -9.47 -8.26
CA ARG A 160 -21.60 -9.81 -9.60
C ARG A 160 -20.56 -10.55 -10.46
N CYS A 161 -19.33 -10.73 -9.97
CA CYS A 161 -18.25 -11.39 -10.68
C CYS A 161 -17.86 -12.72 -10.02
N GLN A 162 -17.47 -13.70 -10.83
CA GLN A 162 -16.77 -14.87 -10.32
C GLN A 162 -15.32 -14.49 -10.02
N VAL A 163 -14.94 -14.53 -8.74
CA VAL A 163 -13.61 -14.10 -8.29
C VAL A 163 -12.61 -15.24 -8.36
N PHE A 164 -11.45 -14.98 -8.99
CA PHE A 164 -10.29 -15.86 -9.02
C PHE A 164 -9.09 -15.13 -8.40
N ASP A 165 -8.60 -15.66 -7.28
CA ASP A 165 -7.46 -15.11 -6.56
C ASP A 165 -6.16 -15.80 -7.02
N PHE A 166 -5.34 -15.08 -7.77
CA PHE A 166 -4.02 -15.47 -8.25
C PHE A 166 -2.98 -15.28 -7.14
N ASN A 167 -2.29 -16.36 -6.81
CA ASN A 167 -1.28 -16.35 -5.76
C ASN A 167 0.10 -16.03 -6.32
N ARG A 168 1.04 -15.65 -5.46
CA ARG A 168 2.45 -15.50 -5.82
C ARG A 168 3.00 -16.84 -6.32
N ILE A 169 3.79 -16.80 -7.39
CA ILE A 169 4.41 -17.99 -7.96
C ILE A 169 5.56 -18.40 -7.04
N GLN A 170 5.65 -19.70 -6.76
CA GLN A 170 6.71 -20.25 -5.92
C GLN A 170 8.08 -20.09 -6.61
N ILE A 171 9.12 -19.82 -5.81
CA ILE A 171 10.49 -19.63 -6.31
C ILE A 171 10.98 -20.85 -7.10
N SER A 172 10.71 -22.06 -6.61
CA SER A 172 11.06 -23.30 -7.32
C SER A 172 10.44 -23.41 -8.71
N SER A 173 9.17 -23.01 -8.86
CA SER A 173 8.49 -22.99 -10.16
C SER A 173 9.05 -21.91 -11.09
N MET A 174 9.45 -20.76 -10.57
CA MET A 174 10.11 -19.70 -11.36
C MET A 174 11.49 -20.16 -11.85
N VAL A 175 12.32 -20.74 -10.97
CA VAL A 175 13.64 -21.28 -11.32
C VAL A 175 13.51 -22.35 -12.41
N ALA A 176 12.59 -23.30 -12.26
CA ALA A 176 12.36 -24.34 -13.26
C ALA A 176 11.95 -23.77 -14.63
N HIS A 177 11.12 -22.73 -14.63
CA HIS A 177 10.70 -22.09 -15.88
C HIS A 177 11.82 -21.26 -16.53
N LEU A 178 12.59 -20.51 -15.75
CA LEU A 178 13.74 -19.75 -16.24
C LEU A 178 14.81 -20.69 -16.80
N ALA A 179 15.07 -21.83 -16.15
CA ALA A 179 15.99 -22.84 -16.65
C ALA A 179 15.57 -23.38 -18.03
N GLN A 180 14.28 -23.68 -18.22
CA GLN A 180 13.75 -24.09 -19.53
C GLN A 180 13.92 -23.02 -20.62
N ILE A 181 13.81 -21.74 -20.25
CA ILE A 181 14.01 -20.62 -21.20
C ILE A 181 15.50 -20.46 -21.53
N ALA A 182 16.38 -20.56 -20.53
CA ALA A 182 17.83 -20.52 -20.72
C ALA A 182 18.30 -21.64 -21.67
N GLU A 183 17.77 -22.86 -21.51
CA GLU A 183 18.04 -23.99 -22.43
C GLU A 183 17.57 -23.71 -23.87
N LYS A 184 16.37 -23.12 -24.03
CA LYS A 184 15.81 -22.77 -25.36
C LYS A 184 16.58 -21.67 -26.08
N GLU A 185 17.08 -20.68 -25.35
CA GLU A 185 17.89 -19.59 -25.89
C GLU A 185 19.38 -19.94 -25.97
N HIS A 186 19.77 -21.15 -25.55
CA HIS A 186 21.16 -21.62 -25.49
C HIS A 186 22.09 -20.72 -24.63
N ILE A 187 21.58 -20.28 -23.49
CA ILE A 187 22.30 -19.46 -22.51
C ILE A 187 22.73 -20.36 -21.35
N PHE A 188 24.01 -20.32 -20.98
CA PHE A 188 24.49 -20.98 -19.78
C PHE A 188 24.20 -20.09 -18.57
N VAL A 189 23.46 -20.64 -17.60
CA VAL A 189 23.08 -19.91 -16.39
C VAL A 189 23.23 -20.82 -15.20
N GLU A 190 23.90 -20.34 -14.15
CA GLU A 190 24.03 -21.08 -12.90
C GLU A 190 22.69 -21.15 -12.14
N GLU A 191 22.38 -22.30 -11.54
CA GLU A 191 21.13 -22.48 -10.79
C GLU A 191 21.01 -21.53 -9.59
N SER A 192 22.13 -21.24 -8.91
CA SER A 192 22.21 -20.22 -7.85
C SER A 192 21.85 -18.83 -8.36
N ALA A 193 22.27 -18.47 -9.58
CA ALA A 193 21.92 -17.20 -10.22
C ALA A 193 20.41 -17.11 -10.50
N LEU A 194 19.80 -18.18 -11.02
CA LEU A 194 18.35 -18.26 -11.23
C LEU A 194 17.55 -18.13 -9.94
N HIS A 195 18.06 -18.69 -8.84
CA HIS A 195 17.44 -18.57 -7.53
C HIS A 195 17.42 -17.12 -7.05
N VAL A 196 18.55 -16.40 -7.15
CA VAL A 196 18.64 -14.98 -6.75
C VAL A 196 17.69 -14.12 -7.59
N ILE A 197 17.61 -14.35 -8.91
CA ILE A 197 16.66 -13.66 -9.79
C ILE A 197 15.22 -13.91 -9.35
N SER A 198 14.89 -15.17 -9.03
CA SER A 198 13.55 -15.59 -8.64
C SER A 198 13.14 -15.03 -7.27
N GLU A 199 14.08 -14.99 -6.30
CA GLU A 199 13.89 -14.38 -4.99
C GLU A 199 13.66 -12.87 -5.12
N LYS A 200 14.46 -12.19 -5.95
CA LYS A 200 14.31 -10.74 -6.20
C LYS A 200 12.97 -10.39 -6.86
N ALA A 201 12.42 -11.29 -7.66
CA ALA A 201 11.16 -11.10 -8.35
C ALA A 201 9.91 -11.23 -7.47
N ASP A 202 10.04 -11.67 -6.20
CA ASP A 202 8.96 -11.72 -5.20
C ASP A 202 7.66 -12.41 -5.68
N GLY A 203 7.81 -13.47 -6.48
CA GLY A 203 6.70 -14.26 -7.03
C GLY A 203 6.03 -13.67 -8.28
N ALA A 204 6.58 -12.59 -8.85
CA ALA A 204 6.15 -12.00 -10.12
C ALA A 204 7.02 -12.51 -11.29
N LEU A 205 6.52 -13.50 -12.04
CA LEU A 205 7.28 -14.12 -13.13
C LEU A 205 7.67 -13.13 -14.24
N ARG A 206 6.82 -12.13 -14.52
CA ARG A 206 7.16 -11.06 -15.48
C ARG A 206 8.42 -10.28 -15.05
N ASP A 207 8.55 -10.00 -13.77
CA ASP A 207 9.69 -9.26 -13.22
C ASP A 207 10.93 -10.17 -13.25
N ALA A 208 10.78 -11.45 -12.93
CA ALA A 208 11.86 -12.45 -13.04
C ALA A 208 12.43 -12.56 -14.48
N LEU A 209 11.56 -12.63 -15.50
CA LEU A 209 11.97 -12.67 -16.90
C LEU A 209 12.65 -11.37 -17.35
N SER A 210 12.17 -10.23 -16.87
CA SER A 210 12.76 -8.92 -17.19
C SER A 210 14.16 -8.79 -16.59
N ILE A 211 14.34 -9.25 -15.34
CA ILE A 211 15.65 -9.31 -14.70
C ILE A 211 16.57 -10.29 -15.43
N PHE A 212 16.06 -11.46 -15.83
CA PHE A 212 16.81 -12.45 -16.59
C PHE A 212 17.37 -11.86 -17.90
N ASP A 213 16.52 -11.21 -18.70
CA ASP A 213 16.95 -10.57 -19.95
C ASP A 213 17.99 -9.46 -19.72
N GLN A 214 17.82 -8.71 -18.64
CA GLN A 214 18.80 -7.71 -18.23
C GLN A 214 20.17 -8.37 -17.97
N MET A 215 20.22 -9.47 -17.21
CA MET A 215 21.46 -10.20 -16.93
C MET A 215 22.11 -10.76 -18.20
N VAL A 216 21.30 -11.32 -19.11
CA VAL A 216 21.77 -11.83 -20.41
C VAL A 216 22.34 -10.69 -21.26
N SER A 217 21.74 -9.50 -21.22
CA SER A 217 22.26 -8.33 -21.95
C SER A 217 23.60 -7.83 -21.39
N PHE A 218 23.87 -8.04 -20.10
CA PHE A 218 25.11 -7.60 -19.45
C PHE A 218 26.24 -8.63 -19.54
N SER A 219 25.96 -9.90 -19.21
CA SER A 219 26.95 -10.99 -19.16
C SER A 219 27.04 -11.79 -20.46
N GLY A 220 26.14 -11.54 -21.42
CA GLY A 220 26.03 -12.32 -22.65
C GLY A 220 25.45 -13.72 -22.40
N ASN A 221 26.02 -14.73 -23.05
CA ASN A 221 25.50 -16.10 -23.01
C ASN A 221 25.92 -16.90 -21.76
N ASN A 222 26.63 -16.28 -20.82
CA ASN A 222 27.12 -16.94 -19.61
C ASN A 222 26.79 -16.08 -18.40
N VAL A 223 25.74 -16.44 -17.66
CA VAL A 223 25.27 -15.69 -16.48
C VAL A 223 25.68 -16.46 -15.22
N THR A 224 26.62 -15.90 -14.47
CA THR A 224 27.11 -16.47 -13.21
C THR A 224 26.42 -15.86 -11.99
N TYR A 225 26.52 -16.52 -10.82
CA TYR A 225 26.01 -16.00 -9.55
C TYR A 225 26.57 -14.61 -9.24
N GLN A 226 27.88 -14.40 -9.44
CA GLN A 226 28.54 -13.13 -9.11
C GLN A 226 28.03 -11.99 -9.99
N ASP A 227 27.81 -12.24 -11.28
CA ASP A 227 27.29 -11.23 -12.20
C ASP A 227 25.90 -10.73 -11.77
N VAL A 228 25.05 -11.66 -11.33
CA VAL A 228 23.70 -11.34 -10.86
C VAL A 228 23.76 -10.51 -9.57
N ILE A 229 24.63 -10.88 -8.64
CA ILE A 229 24.82 -10.17 -7.36
C ILE A 229 25.32 -8.74 -7.61
N ASP A 230 26.32 -8.57 -8.47
CA ASP A 230 26.92 -7.27 -8.78
C ASP A 230 25.95 -6.37 -9.55
N ASN A 231 25.15 -6.92 -10.47
CA ASN A 231 24.21 -6.13 -11.27
C ASN A 231 22.90 -5.80 -10.52
N LEU A 232 22.37 -6.75 -9.74
CA LEU A 232 21.17 -6.52 -8.91
C LEU A 232 21.47 -5.71 -7.65
N ASN A 233 22.74 -5.44 -7.37
CA ASN A 233 23.20 -4.79 -6.14
C ASN A 233 22.57 -5.49 -4.92
N ILE A 234 22.68 -6.82 -4.89
CA ILE A 234 22.25 -7.67 -3.77
C ILE A 234 23.47 -7.99 -2.90
N LEU A 235 23.30 -7.99 -1.58
CA LEU A 235 24.38 -8.35 -0.68
C LEU A 235 24.56 -9.87 -0.64
N ASP A 236 25.79 -10.30 -0.89
CA ASP A 236 26.14 -11.72 -0.87
C ASP A 236 25.95 -12.32 0.54
N TYR A 237 25.46 -13.56 0.61
CA TYR A 237 25.27 -14.30 1.85
C TYR A 237 26.56 -14.46 2.64
N ASP A 238 27.71 -14.49 1.95
CA ASP A 238 29.03 -14.58 2.57
C ASP A 238 29.31 -13.44 3.56
N TYR A 239 28.86 -12.22 3.27
CA TYR A 239 28.99 -11.10 4.20
C TYR A 239 28.18 -11.32 5.48
N TYR A 240 26.97 -11.85 5.36
CA TYR A 240 26.12 -12.13 6.51
C TYR A 240 26.66 -13.28 7.36
N PHE A 241 27.12 -14.36 6.73
CA PHE A 241 27.78 -15.46 7.46
C PHE A 241 29.06 -14.98 8.14
N ALA A 242 29.87 -14.14 7.49
CA ALA A 242 31.06 -13.53 8.10
C ALA A 242 30.70 -12.69 9.34
N LEU A 243 29.67 -11.84 9.24
CA LEU A 243 29.18 -11.04 10.36
C LEU A 243 28.64 -11.89 11.51
N CYS A 244 27.87 -12.94 11.21
CA CYS A 244 27.39 -13.89 12.21
C CYS A 244 28.54 -14.58 12.96
N ASN A 245 29.63 -14.93 12.26
CA ASN A 245 30.84 -15.45 12.89
C ASN A 245 31.54 -14.38 13.76
N CYS A 246 31.59 -13.12 13.32
CA CYS A 246 32.08 -12.01 14.15
C CYS A 246 31.25 -11.83 15.42
N PHE A 247 29.92 -11.96 15.33
CA PHE A 247 29.03 -11.84 16.49
C PHE A 247 29.27 -12.94 17.52
N LEU A 248 29.48 -14.19 17.09
CA LEU A 248 29.82 -15.30 17.98
C LEU A 248 31.19 -15.12 18.67
N ASN A 249 32.15 -14.52 17.98
CA ASN A 249 33.51 -14.30 18.49
C ASN A 249 33.68 -12.95 19.21
N SER A 250 32.62 -12.17 19.36
CA SER A 250 32.66 -10.81 19.93
C SER A 250 33.59 -9.84 19.19
N ASP A 251 33.86 -10.08 17.90
CA ASP A 251 34.77 -9.26 17.09
C ASP A 251 34.02 -8.06 16.48
N THR A 252 33.95 -6.99 17.25
CA THR A 252 33.31 -5.73 16.85
C THR A 252 34.10 -4.99 15.77
N GLU A 253 35.42 -5.06 15.79
CA GLU A 253 36.30 -4.35 14.84
C GLU A 253 36.08 -4.88 13.43
N THR A 254 36.16 -6.21 13.24
CA THR A 254 35.94 -6.83 11.94
C THR A 254 34.51 -6.65 11.46
N ALA A 255 33.51 -6.64 12.35
CA ALA A 255 32.12 -6.38 11.99
C ALA A 255 31.93 -4.96 11.41
N LEU A 256 32.52 -3.94 12.04
CA LEU A 256 32.46 -2.55 11.58
C LEU A 256 33.22 -2.34 10.26
N VAL A 257 34.38 -3.00 10.09
CA VAL A 257 35.15 -2.97 8.83
C VAL A 257 34.35 -3.61 7.70
N THR A 258 33.72 -4.76 7.96
CA THR A 258 32.87 -5.46 6.99
C THR A 258 31.70 -4.59 6.56
N PHE A 259 31.03 -3.93 7.52
CA PHE A 259 29.97 -2.97 7.21
C PHE A 259 30.47 -1.78 6.38
N ASN A 260 31.67 -1.24 6.67
CA ASN A 260 32.24 -0.18 5.86
C ASN A 260 32.53 -0.63 4.42
N GLN A 261 33.02 -1.85 4.22
CA GLN A 261 33.24 -2.43 2.89
C GLN A 261 31.93 -2.53 2.09
N ILE A 262 30.85 -2.95 2.76
CA ILE A 262 29.50 -3.01 2.17
C ILE A 262 29.07 -1.61 1.70
N LEU A 263 29.19 -0.59 2.54
CA LEU A 263 28.84 0.78 2.15
C LEU A 263 29.72 1.31 1.00
N ASN A 264 31.01 1.01 0.99
CA ASN A 264 31.93 1.45 -0.07
C ASN A 264 31.64 0.80 -1.42
N LYS A 265 31.01 -0.39 -1.43
CA LYS A 265 30.51 -1.04 -2.65
C LYS A 265 29.23 -0.41 -3.20
N GLY A 266 28.65 0.59 -2.50
CA GLY A 266 27.45 1.30 -2.94
C GLY A 266 26.13 0.71 -2.43
N PHE A 267 26.18 -0.18 -1.46
CA PHE A 267 24.99 -0.72 -0.81
C PHE A 267 24.40 0.25 0.21
N ASP A 268 23.07 0.28 0.30
CA ASP A 268 22.35 1.04 1.32
C ASP A 268 22.34 0.29 2.67
N GLY A 269 22.56 1.04 3.76
CA GLY A 269 22.49 0.52 5.12
C GLY A 269 21.10 -0.02 5.49
N HIS A 270 20.02 0.52 4.91
CA HIS A 270 18.66 0.00 5.15
C HIS A 270 18.48 -1.40 4.56
N ASN A 271 18.96 -1.61 3.33
CA ASN A 271 18.95 -2.92 2.68
C ASN A 271 19.83 -3.92 3.43
N PHE A 272 20.97 -3.46 3.94
CA PHE A 272 21.83 -4.26 4.80
C PHE A 272 21.11 -4.75 6.07
N ILE A 273 20.43 -3.86 6.79
CA ILE A 273 19.68 -4.20 8.02
C ILE A 273 18.58 -5.22 7.71
N ASN A 274 17.80 -4.99 6.65
CA ASN A 274 16.74 -5.91 6.23
C ASN A 274 17.27 -7.29 5.81
N GLY A 275 18.37 -7.32 5.04
CA GLY A 275 19.02 -8.58 4.68
C GLY A 275 19.61 -9.32 5.88
N LEU A 276 20.17 -8.59 6.86
CA LEU A 276 20.65 -9.19 8.12
C LEU A 276 19.49 -9.76 8.95
N ALA A 277 18.36 -9.06 9.02
CA ALA A 277 17.14 -9.56 9.68
C ALA A 277 16.63 -10.85 9.02
N ASN A 278 16.57 -10.90 7.69
CA ASN A 278 16.22 -12.10 6.95
C ASN A 278 17.22 -13.24 7.19
N HIS A 279 18.52 -12.93 7.26
CA HIS A 279 19.56 -13.93 7.56
C HIS A 279 19.41 -14.52 8.96
N ILE A 280 19.19 -13.69 9.99
CA ILE A 280 18.97 -14.16 11.37
C ILE A 280 17.66 -14.95 11.48
N ARG A 281 16.61 -14.53 10.76
CA ARG A 281 15.36 -15.31 10.65
C ARG A 281 15.63 -16.69 10.06
N ASN A 282 16.40 -16.77 8.97
CA ASN A 282 16.73 -18.05 8.33
C ASN A 282 17.54 -18.96 9.25
N LEU A 283 18.50 -18.42 10.01
CA LEU A 283 19.21 -19.17 11.05
C LEU A 283 18.25 -19.72 12.11
N LEU A 284 17.31 -18.90 12.61
CA LEU A 284 16.31 -19.30 13.59
C LEU A 284 15.41 -20.44 13.05
N MET A 285 15.03 -20.37 11.78
CA MET A 285 14.22 -21.42 11.13
C MET A 285 14.98 -22.74 10.95
N CYS A 286 16.32 -22.71 10.89
CA CYS A 286 17.16 -23.91 10.77
C CYS A 286 17.44 -24.62 12.09
N ILE A 287 17.15 -24.01 13.26
CA ILE A 287 17.34 -24.67 14.57
C ILE A 287 16.44 -25.90 14.71
N SER A 288 15.23 -25.86 14.16
CA SER A 288 14.30 -27.00 14.20
C SER A 288 14.23 -27.70 12.85
N PRO A 289 14.36 -29.04 12.79
CA PRO A 289 14.33 -29.78 11.53
C PRO A 289 12.97 -29.71 10.81
N LYS A 290 11.89 -29.39 11.54
CA LYS A 290 10.54 -29.25 10.96
C LYS A 290 10.37 -27.95 10.17
N THR A 291 11.11 -26.90 10.51
CA THR A 291 10.98 -25.56 9.91
C THR A 291 11.92 -25.34 8.72
N VAL A 292 12.87 -26.25 8.49
CA VAL A 292 13.79 -26.24 7.33
C VAL A 292 13.06 -26.27 5.98
N GLY A 293 11.84 -26.82 5.93
CA GLY A 293 11.00 -26.82 4.73
C GLY A 293 10.45 -25.43 4.34
N ILE A 294 10.51 -24.45 5.25
CA ILE A 294 10.00 -23.09 5.04
C ILE A 294 11.07 -22.18 4.41
N LEU A 295 12.35 -22.60 4.43
CA LEU A 295 13.41 -21.80 3.83
C LEU A 295 13.31 -21.76 2.31
N GLU A 296 13.22 -20.54 1.80
CA GLU A 296 13.22 -20.18 0.39
C GLU A 296 14.63 -19.77 -0.05
N VAL A 297 15.64 -20.63 0.18
CA VAL A 297 17.02 -20.40 -0.25
C VAL A 297 17.55 -21.59 -1.05
N GLY A 298 18.53 -21.33 -1.92
CA GLY A 298 19.18 -22.35 -2.74
C GLY A 298 19.78 -23.49 -1.90
N GLU A 299 19.89 -24.67 -2.50
CA GLU A 299 20.22 -25.91 -1.78
C GLU A 299 21.60 -25.89 -1.09
N THR A 300 22.59 -25.24 -1.72
CA THR A 300 23.94 -25.02 -1.16
C THR A 300 23.93 -24.12 0.08
N ILE A 301 23.23 -22.99 0.01
CA ILE A 301 23.09 -22.03 1.11
C ILE A 301 22.26 -22.64 2.25
N LYS A 302 21.24 -23.43 1.89
CA LYS A 302 20.40 -24.16 2.86
C LYS A 302 21.22 -25.11 3.73
N GLN A 303 22.14 -25.87 3.13
CA GLN A 303 23.05 -26.75 3.89
C GLN A 303 23.93 -25.95 4.86
N ARG A 304 24.47 -24.83 4.40
CA ARG A 304 25.31 -23.97 5.25
C ARG A 304 24.55 -23.39 6.45
N TYR A 305 23.29 -22.98 6.26
CA TYR A 305 22.44 -22.57 7.39
C TYR A 305 22.18 -23.70 8.39
N ILE A 306 22.01 -24.94 7.93
CA ILE A 306 21.80 -26.10 8.81
C ILE A 306 23.05 -26.38 9.65
N GLU A 307 24.24 -26.18 9.08
CA GLU A 307 25.51 -26.34 9.78
C GLU A 307 25.80 -25.23 10.81
N GLU A 308 25.41 -23.99 10.51
CA GLU A 308 25.69 -22.84 11.38
C GLU A 308 24.61 -22.58 12.45
N ALA A 309 23.33 -22.88 12.17
CA ALA A 309 22.23 -22.62 13.10
C ALA A 309 22.42 -23.19 14.52
N PRO A 310 22.98 -24.41 14.73
CA PRO A 310 23.19 -24.96 16.07
C PRO A 310 24.19 -24.19 16.94
N LYS A 311 25.00 -23.29 16.36
CA LYS A 311 25.97 -22.47 17.10
C LYS A 311 25.30 -21.33 17.85
N PHE A 312 24.05 -21.00 17.51
CA PHE A 312 23.31 -19.87 18.06
C PHE A 312 22.25 -20.33 19.07
N GLU A 313 22.09 -19.54 20.14
CA GLU A 313 20.99 -19.73 21.09
C GLU A 313 19.71 -19.10 20.54
N THR A 314 18.59 -19.82 20.62
CA THR A 314 17.28 -19.37 20.15
C THR A 314 16.85 -18.03 20.77
N GLY A 315 17.08 -17.85 22.08
CA GLY A 315 16.75 -16.60 22.78
C GLY A 315 17.50 -15.39 22.20
N SER A 316 18.80 -15.55 21.97
CA SER A 316 19.64 -14.51 21.38
C SER A 316 19.21 -14.17 19.95
N LEU A 317 18.84 -15.15 19.12
CA LEU A 317 18.35 -14.87 17.77
C LEU A 317 17.03 -14.09 17.78
N VAL A 318 16.10 -14.40 18.70
CA VAL A 318 14.83 -13.67 18.82
C VAL A 318 15.07 -12.23 19.23
N THR A 319 15.89 -11.99 20.26
CA THR A 319 16.23 -10.63 20.68
C THR A 319 17.03 -9.87 19.61
N ALA A 320 17.88 -10.55 18.83
CA ALA A 320 18.55 -9.95 17.69
C ALA A 320 17.55 -9.49 16.61
N LEU A 321 16.50 -10.28 16.32
CA LEU A 321 15.43 -9.89 15.41
C LEU A 321 14.63 -8.69 15.93
N GLU A 322 14.35 -8.61 17.23
CA GLU A 322 13.69 -7.45 17.84
C GLU A 322 14.54 -6.18 17.70
N LEU A 323 15.85 -6.27 17.96
CA LEU A 323 16.78 -5.15 17.78
C LEU A 323 16.86 -4.69 16.32
N LEU A 324 16.89 -5.63 15.37
CA LEU A 324 16.90 -5.35 13.94
C LEU A 324 15.59 -4.72 13.47
N GLY A 325 14.44 -5.22 13.94
CA GLY A 325 13.13 -4.64 13.62
C GLY A 325 12.98 -3.22 14.16
N LYS A 326 13.46 -2.95 15.38
CA LYS A 326 13.49 -1.59 15.93
C LYS A 326 14.42 -0.69 15.12
N ALA A 327 15.60 -1.19 14.74
CA ALA A 327 16.53 -0.44 13.93
C ALA A 327 15.97 -0.12 12.54
N ASP A 328 15.20 -1.01 11.90
CA ASP A 328 14.55 -0.76 10.61
C ASP A 328 13.57 0.43 10.67
N LEU A 329 12.75 0.49 11.73
CA LEU A 329 11.83 1.61 11.98
C LEU A 329 12.59 2.91 12.26
N ASP A 330 13.59 2.86 13.15
CA ASP A 330 14.37 4.03 13.56
C ASP A 330 15.27 4.54 12.41
N TYR A 331 15.68 3.68 11.47
CA TYR A 331 16.56 4.05 10.34
C TYR A 331 15.92 5.10 9.43
N LYS A 332 14.60 5.01 9.18
CA LYS A 332 13.89 5.97 8.33
C LYS A 332 13.76 7.36 8.96
N ILE A 333 13.68 7.41 10.30
CA ILE A 333 13.47 8.64 11.07
C ILE A 333 14.82 9.28 11.48
N SER A 334 15.87 8.48 11.59
CA SER A 334 17.18 8.91 12.09
C SER A 334 17.87 9.91 11.14
N ARG A 335 18.41 10.98 11.72
CA ARG A 335 19.28 11.96 11.02
C ARG A 335 20.64 11.37 10.66
N ASN A 336 21.13 10.38 11.42
CA ASN A 336 22.40 9.72 11.19
C ASN A 336 22.21 8.21 11.12
N GLN A 337 21.86 7.76 9.91
CA GLN A 337 21.58 6.37 9.58
C GLN A 337 22.77 5.44 9.76
N ARG A 338 23.97 5.93 9.41
CA ARG A 338 25.21 5.16 9.53
C ARG A 338 25.54 4.86 10.99
N LEU A 339 25.49 5.87 11.87
CA LEU A 339 25.75 5.68 13.29
C LEU A 339 24.77 4.68 13.92
N LEU A 340 23.49 4.73 13.51
CA LEU A 340 22.48 3.80 13.98
C LEU A 340 22.85 2.35 13.64
N ALA A 341 23.27 2.09 12.39
CA ALA A 341 23.72 0.76 11.96
C ALA A 341 25.00 0.32 12.69
N GLU A 342 25.96 1.21 12.92
CA GLU A 342 27.18 0.90 13.66
C GLU A 342 26.89 0.54 15.12
N VAL A 343 26.02 1.31 15.80
CA VAL A 343 25.57 1.02 17.18
C VAL A 343 24.79 -0.29 17.25
N LEU A 344 23.98 -0.59 16.24
CA LEU A 344 23.25 -1.85 16.13
C LEU A 344 24.22 -3.04 16.07
N LEU A 345 25.26 -2.98 15.25
CA LEU A 345 26.27 -4.04 15.15
C LEU A 345 26.98 -4.28 16.49
N LEU A 346 27.33 -3.20 17.20
CA LEU A 346 27.94 -3.30 18.54
C LEU A 346 27.00 -3.99 19.54
N ARG A 347 25.71 -3.64 19.52
CA ARG A 347 24.69 -4.27 20.37
C ARG A 347 24.50 -5.74 20.04
N LEU A 348 24.51 -6.10 18.76
CA LEU A 348 24.42 -7.50 18.32
C LEU A 348 25.65 -8.30 18.79
N CYS A 349 26.87 -7.78 18.63
CA CYS A 349 28.07 -8.44 19.16
C CYS A 349 27.96 -8.68 20.68
N ALA A 350 27.54 -7.68 21.45
CA ALA A 350 27.40 -7.80 22.90
C ALA A 350 26.37 -8.88 23.29
N LEU A 351 25.28 -8.97 22.53
CA LEU A 351 24.21 -9.93 22.78
C LEU A 351 24.66 -11.38 22.58
N PHE A 352 25.42 -11.68 21.53
CA PHE A 352 25.91 -13.04 21.28
C PHE A 352 27.12 -13.43 22.14
N SER A 353 27.78 -12.45 22.77
CA SER A 353 28.87 -12.66 23.74
C SER A 353 28.39 -13.20 25.10
N GLY A 354 27.10 -13.02 25.43
CA GLY A 354 26.54 -13.26 26.75
C GLY A 354 26.32 -14.73 27.17
N SER A 355 26.60 -15.71 26.30
CA SER A 355 26.38 -17.13 26.62
C SER A 355 27.41 -17.72 27.61
N GLY A 356 28.43 -16.93 28.02
CA GLY A 356 29.48 -17.33 28.97
C GLY A 356 29.30 -16.91 30.44
N GLU A 357 28.56 -15.84 30.75
CA GLU A 357 28.39 -15.37 32.13
C GLU A 357 26.97 -14.88 32.39
N LYS A 358 26.22 -15.64 33.18
CA LYS A 358 25.01 -15.14 33.86
C LYS A 358 25.41 -13.93 34.72
N LYS A 359 25.02 -12.73 34.30
CA LYS A 359 24.83 -11.60 35.22
C LYS A 359 23.39 -11.12 35.17
N ASN A 360 22.81 -11.11 36.37
CA ASN A 360 21.45 -10.69 36.66
C ASN A 360 21.20 -9.23 36.28
N SER A 361 19.98 -8.99 35.80
CA SER A 361 19.12 -7.81 35.90
C SER A 361 19.72 -6.46 36.29
N ASN A 362 19.40 -5.46 35.46
CA ASN A 362 19.40 -4.02 35.72
C ASN A 362 20.74 -3.45 36.21
N ASP A 363 21.54 -2.93 35.28
CA ASP A 363 22.21 -1.66 35.49
C ASP A 363 22.64 -1.05 34.15
N GLU A 364 22.71 0.28 34.17
CA GLU A 364 23.02 1.20 33.10
C GLU A 364 24.28 0.83 32.30
N PHE A 365 24.32 1.31 31.05
CA PHE A 365 25.50 1.25 30.19
C PHE A 365 26.70 1.99 30.82
N GLU A 366 27.50 1.28 31.62
CA GLU A 366 28.88 1.70 31.89
C GLU A 366 29.80 1.11 30.81
N VAL A 367 30.25 1.98 29.90
CA VAL A 367 31.41 1.70 29.05
C VAL A 367 32.63 1.71 29.95
N ALA A 368 33.09 0.53 30.35
CA ALA A 368 34.34 0.40 31.09
C ALA A 368 35.53 0.84 30.21
N PRO A 369 36.43 1.71 30.71
CA PRO A 369 37.61 2.11 29.96
C PRO A 369 38.58 0.94 29.83
N ALA A 370 39.12 0.74 28.63
CA ALA A 370 40.20 -0.21 28.37
C ALA A 370 41.36 0.04 29.33
N LYS A 371 41.67 -0.93 30.19
CA LYS A 371 42.86 -0.88 31.05
C LYS A 371 44.11 -1.07 30.17
N PRO A 372 45.12 -0.18 30.27
CA PRO A 372 46.37 -0.34 29.55
C PRO A 372 47.18 -1.49 30.15
N GLY A 373 47.42 -2.53 29.36
CA GLY A 373 48.30 -3.63 29.70
C GLY A 373 49.75 -3.16 29.85
N SER A 374 50.30 -3.44 31.02
CA SER A 374 51.66 -3.16 31.46
C SER A 374 52.75 -3.78 30.57
N LYS A 375 53.77 -2.97 30.25
CA LYS A 375 55.05 -3.39 29.67
C LYS A 375 55.75 -4.48 30.50
N LYS A 376 56.33 -5.46 29.80
CA LYS A 376 57.62 -6.06 30.14
C LYS A 376 58.45 -6.19 28.86
N ASP A 377 59.62 -5.57 28.87
CA ASP A 377 60.70 -5.70 27.90
C ASP A 377 61.31 -7.12 27.97
N ASN A 378 61.57 -7.77 26.83
CA ASN A 378 62.90 -7.90 26.22
C ASN A 378 62.96 -8.94 25.08
N ASP A 379 63.68 -8.52 24.03
CA ASP A 379 64.61 -9.28 23.19
C ASP A 379 64.17 -10.09 21.94
N LEU A 380 64.46 -9.42 20.79
CA LEU A 380 65.29 -9.87 19.66
C LEU A 380 64.64 -10.40 18.35
N VAL A 381 64.64 -9.49 17.37
CA VAL A 381 65.11 -9.61 15.96
C VAL A 381 64.31 -10.49 14.96
N VAL A 382 63.77 -9.88 13.91
CA VAL A 382 64.20 -9.97 12.48
C VAL A 382 63.42 -8.92 11.64
N ALA A 383 64.09 -8.42 10.59
CA ALA A 383 63.93 -7.15 9.90
C ALA A 383 62.78 -7.02 8.86
N ILE A 384 62.37 -5.76 8.61
CA ILE A 384 61.73 -5.28 7.37
C ILE A 384 62.64 -4.16 6.80
N PRO A 385 62.94 -4.13 5.49
CA PRO A 385 63.91 -3.19 4.93
C PRO A 385 63.35 -1.77 4.76
N GLU A 386 64.22 -0.78 5.03
CA GLU A 386 64.03 0.65 4.77
C GLU A 386 64.00 0.99 3.27
N ILE A 387 63.12 1.91 2.87
CA ILE A 387 63.28 2.74 1.67
C ILE A 387 63.63 4.15 2.13
N LYS A 388 64.78 4.63 1.67
CA LYS A 388 65.35 5.95 1.99
C LYS A 388 64.67 7.09 1.23
N GLU A 389 64.51 8.18 1.97
CA GLU A 389 64.06 9.52 1.61
C GLU A 389 65.19 10.37 0.99
N SER A 390 64.83 11.41 0.21
CA SER A 390 65.56 12.69 -0.06
C SER A 390 65.31 13.16 -1.52
N ALA A 391 65.02 14.41 -1.89
CA ALA A 391 64.78 15.70 -1.22
C ALA A 391 64.15 16.70 -2.23
N SER A 392 63.51 17.76 -1.74
CA SER A 392 63.17 18.99 -2.51
C SER A 392 64.24 20.09 -2.35
N PRO A 393 64.34 21.07 -3.27
CA PRO A 393 64.03 22.46 -2.85
C PRO A 393 63.43 23.43 -3.91
N LYS A 394 62.34 24.12 -3.49
CA LYS A 394 61.91 25.55 -3.58
C LYS A 394 62.24 26.50 -4.77
N ASN A 395 61.18 27.09 -5.39
CA ASN A 395 60.73 28.52 -5.42
C ASN A 395 59.99 28.88 -6.75
N PRO A 396 59.25 30.02 -6.89
CA PRO A 396 58.13 30.63 -6.12
C PRO A 396 56.86 30.84 -7.01
N PRO A 397 55.73 31.46 -6.56
CA PRO A 397 54.43 31.38 -7.24
C PRO A 397 54.12 32.57 -8.17
N PRO A 398 53.17 32.43 -9.13
CA PRO A 398 52.42 33.56 -9.63
C PRO A 398 50.90 33.46 -9.35
N THR A 399 50.40 34.59 -8.86
CA THR A 399 49.02 35.04 -8.60
C THR A 399 48.16 35.07 -9.89
N PRO A 400 46.81 35.09 -9.82
CA PRO A 400 45.92 34.76 -10.93
C PRO A 400 45.33 35.97 -11.69
N ALA A 401 44.62 35.64 -12.79
CA ALA A 401 43.76 36.44 -13.69
C ALA A 401 44.47 37.05 -14.93
N PRO A 402 43.79 37.19 -16.11
CA PRO A 402 42.35 37.26 -16.32
C PRO A 402 41.75 36.25 -17.33
N VAL A 403 40.46 35.98 -17.14
CA VAL A 403 39.55 35.34 -18.10
C VAL A 403 39.02 36.45 -19.02
N GLU A 404 39.30 36.36 -20.32
CA GLU A 404 38.56 37.04 -21.40
C GLU A 404 37.97 35.94 -22.27
N GLU A 405 36.65 35.78 -22.20
CA GLU A 405 35.67 36.30 -23.16
C GLU A 405 35.57 35.42 -24.41
N VAL A 406 34.63 34.46 -24.33
CA VAL A 406 33.96 33.92 -25.51
C VAL A 406 32.48 34.27 -25.37
N SER A 407 32.11 35.35 -26.06
CA SER A 407 30.76 35.89 -26.21
C SER A 407 29.94 35.00 -27.16
N PRO A 408 28.60 35.12 -27.21
CA PRO A 408 27.70 33.98 -27.13
C PRO A 408 27.16 33.55 -28.50
N VAL A 409 26.97 32.25 -28.68
CA VAL A 409 26.22 31.71 -29.82
C VAL A 409 24.73 32.05 -29.65
N GLU A 410 24.17 32.50 -30.77
CA GLU A 410 22.89 33.17 -30.91
C GLU A 410 21.67 32.29 -30.56
N LYS A 411 20.67 32.99 -30.02
CA LYS A 411 19.31 32.51 -29.77
C LYS A 411 18.65 32.04 -31.08
N PRO A 412 17.94 30.91 -31.11
CA PRO A 412 16.91 30.70 -32.12
C PRO A 412 15.78 31.69 -31.87
N VAL A 413 15.49 32.49 -32.89
CA VAL A 413 14.36 33.42 -32.94
C VAL A 413 13.07 32.64 -32.75
N ALA A 414 12.30 33.04 -31.74
CA ALA A 414 10.91 32.68 -31.57
C ALA A 414 10.12 33.22 -32.76
N GLU A 415 9.80 32.33 -33.69
CA GLU A 415 8.87 32.62 -34.77
C GLU A 415 7.45 32.61 -34.19
N LYS A 416 6.84 33.79 -34.21
CA LYS A 416 5.40 33.99 -33.96
C LYS A 416 4.63 33.16 -34.97
N ILE A 417 4.09 32.04 -34.53
CA ILE A 417 2.96 31.42 -35.21
C ILE A 417 1.74 32.26 -34.82
N GLU A 418 1.34 33.12 -35.75
CA GLU A 418 0.06 33.80 -35.73
C GLU A 418 -1.05 32.74 -35.64
N THR A 419 -1.84 32.86 -34.59
CA THR A 419 -3.16 32.26 -34.48
C THR A 419 -4.02 32.77 -35.63
N PRO A 420 -4.54 31.91 -36.51
CA PRO A 420 -5.67 32.27 -37.33
C PRO A 420 -6.85 32.49 -36.38
N LYS A 421 -7.30 33.74 -36.28
CA LYS A 421 -8.64 34.08 -35.83
C LYS A 421 -9.61 33.43 -36.81
N GLU A 422 -10.06 32.23 -36.48
CA GLU A 422 -11.25 31.68 -37.10
C GLU A 422 -12.46 32.43 -36.54
N GLN A 423 -13.19 33.01 -37.48
CA GLN A 423 -14.33 33.86 -37.25
C GLN A 423 -15.45 33.05 -36.64
N ILE A 424 -16.01 33.57 -35.55
CA ILE A 424 -17.35 33.24 -35.10
C ILE A 424 -18.28 33.77 -36.20
N GLU A 425 -18.70 32.90 -37.13
CA GLU A 425 -19.93 33.11 -37.88
C GLU A 425 -21.10 32.71 -36.97
N GLU A 426 -21.70 33.72 -36.34
CA GLU A 426 -23.07 33.65 -35.87
C GLU A 426 -23.99 33.41 -37.07
N VAL A 427 -24.30 32.14 -37.35
CA VAL A 427 -25.49 31.81 -38.14
C VAL A 427 -26.70 32.02 -37.25
N SER A 428 -27.19 33.25 -37.32
CA SER A 428 -28.52 33.66 -36.91
C SER A 428 -29.54 33.01 -37.85
N ILE A 429 -30.28 32.00 -37.37
CA ILE A 429 -31.60 31.68 -37.92
C ILE A 429 -32.62 32.01 -36.84
N ALA A 430 -33.13 33.23 -36.95
CA ALA A 430 -34.43 33.58 -36.44
C ALA A 430 -35.50 32.80 -37.24
N HIS A 431 -36.32 32.02 -36.54
CA HIS A 431 -37.71 31.78 -36.92
C HIS A 431 -38.59 31.88 -35.67
N THR A 432 -38.96 33.12 -35.39
CA THR A 432 -40.20 33.53 -34.72
C THR A 432 -41.20 33.73 -35.89
N ILE A 433 -42.50 33.41 -35.92
CA ILE A 433 -43.63 33.34 -34.98
C ILE A 433 -44.75 32.54 -35.70
N GLU A 434 -45.55 31.75 -34.98
CA GLU A 434 -47.04 31.75 -35.02
C GLU A 434 -47.56 30.67 -34.03
N THR A 435 -47.81 31.02 -32.76
CA THR A 435 -49.10 31.45 -32.17
C THR A 435 -50.26 30.45 -32.24
N ALA A 436 -50.43 29.74 -31.11
CA ALA A 436 -51.66 29.66 -30.29
C ALA A 436 -52.89 28.88 -30.83
N PRO A 437 -53.92 28.63 -29.99
CA PRO A 437 -53.93 27.88 -28.72
C PRO A 437 -55.07 26.84 -28.68
N THR A 438 -55.07 25.86 -27.77
CA THR A 438 -56.35 25.30 -27.27
C THR A 438 -56.23 24.68 -25.87
N GLU A 439 -57.25 24.97 -25.07
CA GLU A 439 -57.48 24.71 -23.65
C GLU A 439 -57.76 23.25 -23.27
N GLU A 440 -57.49 22.98 -21.99
CA GLU A 440 -58.20 22.13 -21.01
C GLU A 440 -58.91 20.83 -21.44
N LYS A 441 -58.60 19.73 -20.73
CA LYS A 441 -59.49 19.18 -19.68
C LYS A 441 -58.91 17.99 -18.90
N LYS A 442 -59.10 18.07 -17.57
CA LYS A 442 -59.06 16.99 -16.57
C LYS A 442 -60.12 15.92 -16.89
N PRO A 443 -59.95 14.66 -16.45
CA PRO A 443 -60.97 14.16 -15.53
C PRO A 443 -60.43 13.28 -14.37
N GLU A 444 -61.15 13.39 -13.26
CA GLU A 444 -61.13 12.50 -12.08
C GLU A 444 -62.26 11.44 -12.19
N PRO A 445 -62.31 10.42 -11.29
CA PRO A 445 -62.76 9.05 -11.58
C PRO A 445 -64.15 8.70 -11.02
N LEU A 446 -64.74 7.59 -11.47
CA LEU A 446 -65.85 6.84 -10.84
C LEU A 446 -65.89 5.38 -11.41
N PRO A 447 -66.59 4.40 -10.79
CA PRO A 447 -66.45 3.83 -9.45
C PRO A 447 -66.41 2.26 -9.43
N LEU A 448 -66.27 1.72 -8.21
CA LEU A 448 -66.23 0.31 -7.78
C LEU A 448 -67.26 -0.66 -8.39
N THR A 449 -66.86 -1.94 -8.58
CA THR A 449 -67.71 -3.11 -8.33
C THR A 449 -66.92 -4.32 -7.80
N VAL A 450 -67.60 -5.08 -6.93
CA VAL A 450 -67.15 -6.14 -6.04
C VAL A 450 -67.29 -7.53 -6.69
N GLY A 451 -66.41 -8.47 -6.36
CA GLY A 451 -66.60 -9.92 -6.62
C GLY A 451 -65.66 -10.79 -5.78
N ASN A 452 -66.25 -11.58 -4.88
CA ASN A 452 -65.65 -12.39 -3.82
C ASN A 452 -64.93 -13.70 -4.25
N GLY A 453 -64.02 -14.16 -3.38
CA GLY A 453 -63.74 -15.58 -3.09
C GLY A 453 -62.24 -15.95 -3.09
N VAL A 454 -61.64 -16.74 -2.20
CA VAL A 454 -62.08 -17.64 -1.12
C VAL A 454 -60.85 -18.05 -0.26
N GLN A 455 -61.03 -18.07 1.08
CA GLN A 455 -60.50 -18.93 2.17
C GLN A 455 -59.00 -19.08 2.56
N GLU A 456 -58.77 -18.82 3.86
CA GLU A 456 -57.76 -19.43 4.76
C GLU A 456 -58.13 -20.88 5.18
N PRO A 457 -57.16 -21.64 5.73
CA PRO A 457 -57.45 -22.43 6.93
C PRO A 457 -56.41 -22.30 8.08
N LYS A 458 -56.92 -22.62 9.28
CA LYS A 458 -56.36 -22.60 10.65
C LYS A 458 -55.62 -23.90 11.07
N PRO A 459 -55.02 -23.99 12.29
CA PRO A 459 -53.85 -24.84 12.62
C PRO A 459 -54.09 -26.06 13.58
N ALA A 460 -52.96 -26.70 13.97
CA ALA A 460 -52.66 -27.66 15.09
C ALA A 460 -52.68 -29.18 14.74
N PRO A 461 -51.99 -30.10 15.49
CA PRO A 461 -51.42 -29.98 16.85
C PRO A 461 -50.03 -30.64 17.11
N SER A 462 -49.61 -30.56 18.38
CA SER A 462 -48.45 -31.16 19.05
C SER A 462 -48.70 -32.59 19.58
N GLY A 463 -47.61 -33.35 19.81
CA GLY A 463 -47.55 -34.54 20.68
C GLY A 463 -46.33 -35.44 20.35
N PHE A 464 -45.19 -35.38 21.06
CA PHE A 464 -44.79 -35.92 22.38
C PHE A 464 -44.03 -37.26 22.32
N SER A 465 -43.01 -37.37 23.19
CA SER A 465 -42.32 -38.58 23.70
C SER A 465 -41.02 -39.02 22.99
N SER A 466 -39.94 -39.46 23.64
CA SER A 466 -39.33 -39.24 24.97
C SER A 466 -38.01 -40.04 25.03
N LYS A 467 -37.03 -39.56 25.83
CA LYS A 467 -36.06 -40.30 26.70
C LYS A 467 -34.58 -39.89 26.60
N LEU A 468 -34.21 -39.02 27.54
CA LEU A 468 -33.20 -39.15 28.60
C LEU A 468 -31.76 -39.64 28.29
N GLY A 469 -30.79 -38.76 28.57
CA GLY A 469 -29.40 -39.07 28.95
C GLY A 469 -28.64 -37.80 29.35
N LYS A 470 -28.30 -37.66 30.64
CA LYS A 470 -27.67 -36.46 31.23
C LYS A 470 -26.24 -36.22 30.74
N GLY A 471 -25.93 -35.00 30.31
CA GLY A 471 -24.58 -34.44 30.18
C GLY A 471 -24.64 -32.92 30.30
N LYS A 472 -23.91 -32.32 31.24
CA LYS A 472 -23.83 -30.87 31.44
C LYS A 472 -23.12 -30.22 30.25
N MET A 473 -23.78 -29.33 29.51
CA MET A 473 -23.14 -28.25 28.77
C MET A 473 -24.04 -27.01 28.79
N THR A 474 -23.43 -25.90 29.21
CA THR A 474 -23.96 -24.55 29.32
C THR A 474 -24.15 -23.94 27.93
N GLY A 475 -25.35 -23.45 27.64
CA GLY A 475 -25.70 -22.77 26.40
C GLY A 475 -25.05 -21.39 26.27
N LEU A 476 -24.87 -21.00 25.00
CA LEU A 476 -24.28 -19.75 24.54
C LEU A 476 -25.07 -18.51 25.03
N PRO A 477 -24.40 -17.37 25.31
CA PRO A 477 -25.07 -16.14 25.70
C PRO A 477 -25.62 -15.35 24.50
N SER A 478 -26.71 -14.62 24.78
CA SER A 478 -27.46 -13.76 23.89
C SER A 478 -26.76 -12.41 23.61
N ILE A 479 -27.13 -11.81 22.48
CA ILE A 479 -26.56 -10.63 21.80
C ILE A 479 -26.54 -9.34 22.66
N SER A 480 -27.23 -9.29 23.80
CA SER A 480 -27.17 -8.16 24.73
C SER A 480 -25.89 -8.10 25.57
N ALA A 481 -25.16 -9.21 25.73
CA ALA A 481 -23.89 -9.25 26.48
C ALA A 481 -22.66 -8.87 25.63
N MET A 482 -22.83 -8.67 24.32
CA MET A 482 -21.77 -8.16 23.43
C MET A 482 -21.80 -6.64 23.26
N LYS A 483 -22.95 -5.98 23.53
CA LYS A 483 -23.05 -4.52 23.42
C LYS A 483 -22.34 -3.80 24.58
N GLU A 484 -22.35 -4.39 25.77
CA GLU A 484 -21.67 -3.89 26.98
C GLU A 484 -20.15 -4.18 26.98
N LYS A 485 -19.65 -4.94 25.99
CA LYS A 485 -18.22 -5.26 25.80
C LYS A 485 -17.60 -4.59 24.56
N LEU A 486 -18.42 -3.92 23.74
CA LEU A 486 -17.96 -3.10 22.62
C LEU A 486 -17.83 -1.61 22.98
N GLU A 487 -18.40 -1.16 24.10
CA GLU A 487 -18.23 0.22 24.62
C GLU A 487 -16.94 0.41 25.46
N THR A 488 -16.00 -0.55 25.44
CA THR A 488 -14.70 -0.45 26.15
C THR A 488 -13.47 -0.72 25.28
N LYS A 489 -13.59 -0.59 23.95
CA LYS A 489 -12.46 -0.67 23.03
C LYS A 489 -12.65 0.25 21.82
N ASP A 490 -12.57 1.55 22.08
CA ASP A 490 -12.09 2.51 21.08
C ASP A 490 -11.11 3.47 21.78
N GLU A 491 -9.96 3.64 21.12
CA GLU A 491 -8.88 4.62 21.35
C GLU A 491 -8.41 4.90 22.78
N LYS A 492 -7.51 4.03 23.27
CA LYS A 492 -6.37 4.52 24.05
C LYS A 492 -5.29 4.99 23.07
N THR A 493 -5.36 6.26 22.68
CA THR A 493 -4.13 7.01 22.40
C THR A 493 -3.36 7.09 23.71
N ASP A 494 -2.19 6.45 23.77
CA ASP A 494 -1.20 6.65 24.83
C ASP A 494 -0.67 8.09 24.75
N THR A 495 -1.41 9.01 25.37
CA THR A 495 -0.83 10.22 25.95
C THR A 495 -1.20 10.19 27.42
N ASP A 496 -0.39 9.47 28.20
CA ASP A 496 -0.40 9.59 29.64
C ASP A 496 -0.15 11.08 29.98
N PRO A 497 -1.09 11.82 30.61
CA PRO A 497 -0.93 13.24 30.92
C PRO A 497 0.24 13.51 31.88
N THR A 498 0.77 12.45 32.49
CA THR A 498 1.96 12.47 33.33
C THR A 498 3.26 12.70 32.56
N ASN A 499 3.30 12.42 31.24
CA ASN A 499 4.56 12.41 30.48
C ASN A 499 4.89 13.74 29.77
N GLU A 500 3.92 14.60 29.45
CA GLU A 500 4.22 15.96 28.96
C GLU A 500 4.74 16.86 30.08
N ALA A 501 4.27 16.69 31.31
CA ALA A 501 4.72 17.45 32.48
C ALA A 501 6.20 17.18 32.84
N ALA A 502 6.71 15.98 32.56
CA ALA A 502 8.12 15.60 32.77
C ALA A 502 9.09 16.27 31.78
N SER A 503 8.61 16.73 30.62
CA SER A 503 9.45 17.33 29.57
C SER A 503 9.82 18.80 29.81
N TYR A 504 9.30 19.42 30.88
CA TYR A 504 9.49 20.85 31.18
C TYR A 504 10.04 21.12 32.59
N GLU A 505 10.70 20.14 33.22
CA GLU A 505 11.43 20.35 34.48
C GLU A 505 12.44 21.51 34.31
N GLY A 506 12.21 22.63 35.01
CA GLY A 506 13.08 23.82 35.01
C GLY A 506 12.57 25.04 34.24
N LYS A 507 11.36 25.01 33.65
CA LYS A 507 10.73 26.19 33.00
C LYS A 507 9.80 26.97 33.94
N PRO A 508 9.53 28.27 33.68
CA PRO A 508 8.61 29.08 34.49
C PRO A 508 7.20 28.47 34.54
N ALA A 509 6.62 28.47 35.73
CA ALA A 509 5.27 27.98 36.01
C ALA A 509 4.55 29.00 36.90
N ASP A 510 4.48 30.24 36.42
CA ASP A 510 3.82 31.32 37.13
C ASP A 510 2.31 31.08 37.16
N ALA A 511 1.68 31.37 38.30
CA ALA A 511 0.22 31.33 38.40
C ALA A 511 -0.36 32.49 37.59
N PHE A 512 -1.23 32.17 36.62
CA PHE A 512 -1.90 33.17 35.77
C PHE A 512 -3.39 33.24 36.10
N ASN A 513 -3.99 34.42 35.88
CA ASN A 513 -5.40 34.66 36.16
C ASN A 513 -6.27 34.45 34.90
N LEU A 514 -7.56 34.19 35.09
CA LEU A 514 -8.54 33.95 34.02
C LEU A 514 -8.62 35.15 33.04
N ASN A 515 -8.51 36.38 33.56
CA ASN A 515 -8.48 37.58 32.72
C ASN A 515 -7.22 37.66 31.84
N GLU A 516 -6.07 37.24 32.34
CA GLU A 516 -4.81 37.24 31.58
C GLU A 516 -4.85 36.18 30.47
N LEU A 517 -5.49 35.03 30.74
CA LEU A 517 -5.75 34.01 29.74
C LEU A 517 -6.65 34.56 28.61
N TRP A 518 -7.74 35.25 28.95
CA TRP A 518 -8.63 35.85 27.96
C TRP A 518 -7.96 36.93 27.11
N ASP A 519 -7.11 37.75 27.72
CA ASP A 519 -6.34 38.77 26.99
C ASP A 519 -5.35 38.12 26.02
N ALA A 520 -4.61 37.10 26.47
CA ALA A 520 -3.70 36.34 25.60
C ALA A 520 -4.44 35.61 24.47
N TRP A 521 -5.61 35.02 24.77
CA TRP A 521 -6.43 34.32 23.78
C TRP A 521 -6.96 35.26 22.69
N LYS A 522 -7.41 36.46 23.08
CA LYS A 522 -7.88 37.51 22.14
C LYS A 522 -6.75 38.08 21.30
N GLU A 523 -5.55 38.21 21.87
CA GLU A 523 -4.35 38.62 21.13
C GLU A 523 -3.97 37.57 20.07
N TYR A 524 -4.04 36.28 20.42
CA TYR A 524 -3.82 35.19 19.46
C TYR A 524 -4.87 35.15 18.35
N ALA A 525 -6.16 35.27 18.70
CA ALA A 525 -7.23 35.34 17.70
C ALA A 525 -7.01 36.52 16.74
N SER A 526 -6.57 37.68 17.24
CA SER A 526 -6.25 38.85 16.41
C SER A 526 -5.07 38.60 15.45
N LYS A 527 -4.09 37.78 15.86
CA LYS A 527 -2.98 37.35 14.99
C LYS A 527 -3.46 36.42 13.88
N ILE A 528 -4.31 35.44 14.19
CA ILE A 528 -4.90 34.52 13.20
C ILE A 528 -5.73 35.27 12.14
N LYS A 529 -6.44 36.32 12.56
CA LYS A 529 -7.16 37.21 11.63
C LYS A 529 -6.23 37.90 10.62
N ALA A 530 -4.99 38.21 11.00
CA ALA A 530 -4.01 38.82 10.11
C ALA A 530 -3.38 37.79 9.14
N GLU A 531 -3.49 36.50 9.43
CA GLU A 531 -2.96 35.38 8.64
C GLU A 531 -3.98 34.79 7.63
N ASP A 532 -5.11 35.49 7.39
CA ASP A 532 -6.18 35.14 6.42
C ASP A 532 -6.93 33.82 6.71
N LYS A 533 -6.80 33.26 7.92
CA LYS A 533 -7.52 32.06 8.39
C LYS A 533 -8.87 32.44 9.04
N GLN A 534 -9.83 32.88 8.23
CA GLN A 534 -11.11 33.41 8.71
C GLN A 534 -11.97 32.37 9.45
N SER A 535 -11.96 31.09 9.05
CA SER A 535 -12.71 30.02 9.71
C SER A 535 -12.21 29.79 11.14
N TYR A 536 -10.90 29.69 11.31
CA TYR A 536 -10.27 29.43 12.59
C TYR A 536 -10.43 30.60 13.57
N TYR A 537 -10.39 31.84 13.08
CA TYR A 537 -10.71 33.02 13.88
C TYR A 537 -12.14 33.01 14.43
N VAL A 538 -13.11 32.58 13.63
CA VAL A 538 -14.51 32.50 14.06
C VAL A 538 -14.67 31.44 15.15
N THR A 539 -14.01 30.28 15.01
CA THR A 539 -14.00 29.25 16.05
C THR A 539 -13.42 29.75 17.37
N LEU A 540 -12.27 30.44 17.33
CA LEU A 540 -11.60 30.95 18.55
C LEU A 540 -12.34 32.10 19.25
N THR A 541 -13.27 32.76 18.57
CA THR A 541 -14.03 33.91 19.11
C THR A 541 -15.48 33.58 19.47
N LYS A 542 -15.95 32.37 19.13
CA LYS A 542 -17.33 31.96 19.41
C LYS A 542 -17.56 31.61 20.88
N HIS A 543 -16.64 30.85 21.46
CA HIS A 543 -16.67 30.46 22.88
C HIS A 543 -15.47 31.07 23.61
N ASP A 544 -15.64 31.37 24.90
CA ASP A 544 -14.55 31.82 25.76
C ASP A 544 -13.91 30.59 26.44
N PRO A 545 -12.56 30.48 26.48
CA PRO A 545 -11.91 29.36 27.16
C PRO A 545 -12.17 29.42 28.67
N VAL A 546 -12.44 28.24 29.27
CA VAL A 546 -12.71 28.09 30.70
C VAL A 546 -11.55 27.33 31.35
N MET A 547 -11.17 27.74 32.56
CA MET A 547 -10.17 27.02 33.36
C MET A 547 -10.88 26.06 34.30
N VAL A 548 -10.62 24.75 34.14
CA VAL A 548 -11.27 23.68 34.92
C VAL A 548 -10.45 23.33 36.16
N GLU A 549 -9.13 23.20 35.99
CA GLU A 549 -8.17 22.90 37.06
C GLU A 549 -6.92 23.81 36.94
N GLU A 550 -6.00 23.77 37.93
CA GLU A 550 -4.74 24.52 37.87
C GLU A 550 -3.94 24.12 36.62
N ASN A 551 -3.88 25.05 35.64
CA ASN A 551 -3.21 24.90 34.34
C ASN A 551 -3.93 24.02 33.30
N GLN A 552 -5.19 23.63 33.53
CA GLN A 552 -6.00 22.94 32.52
C GLN A 552 -7.08 23.87 31.96
N ILE A 553 -7.00 24.13 30.66
CA ILE A 553 -7.94 24.94 29.90
C ILE A 553 -8.85 24.00 29.10
N GLU A 554 -10.14 24.22 29.19
CA GLU A 554 -11.14 23.56 28.37
C GLU A 554 -11.75 24.58 27.40
N PHE A 555 -11.81 24.21 26.13
CA PHE A 555 -12.37 25.03 25.06
C PHE A 555 -13.50 24.29 24.36
N LEU A 556 -14.67 24.93 24.30
CA LEU A 556 -15.88 24.38 23.69
C LEU A 556 -15.93 24.68 22.19
N VAL A 557 -16.31 23.68 21.41
CA VAL A 557 -16.28 23.71 19.95
C VAL A 557 -17.57 23.08 19.40
N ASP A 558 -18.07 23.55 18.26
CA ASP A 558 -19.42 23.16 17.80
C ASP A 558 -19.45 21.88 16.96
N ASN A 559 -18.35 21.53 16.31
CA ASN A 559 -18.30 20.44 15.32
C ASN A 559 -16.91 19.77 15.27
N HIS A 560 -16.86 18.51 14.87
CA HIS A 560 -15.64 17.73 14.65
C HIS A 560 -14.66 18.38 13.66
N VAL A 561 -15.15 19.13 12.66
CA VAL A 561 -14.28 19.87 11.73
C VAL A 561 -13.46 20.93 12.47
N GLN A 562 -14.10 21.69 13.35
CA GLN A 562 -13.41 22.70 14.16
C GLN A 562 -12.46 22.07 15.20
N VAL A 563 -12.75 20.85 15.67
CA VAL A 563 -11.83 20.08 16.53
C VAL A 563 -10.57 19.69 15.74
N SER A 564 -10.72 19.28 14.47
CA SER A 564 -9.59 18.97 13.58
C SER A 564 -8.74 20.21 13.33
N ASP A 565 -9.36 21.32 12.91
CA ASP A 565 -8.67 22.59 12.65
C ASP A 565 -7.90 23.09 13.90
N LEU A 566 -8.50 22.96 15.08
CA LEU A 566 -7.89 23.39 16.33
C LEU A 566 -6.79 22.45 16.83
N ASN A 567 -6.88 21.15 16.52
CA ASN A 567 -5.81 20.18 16.80
C ASN A 567 -4.60 20.36 15.87
N GLU A 568 -4.82 20.73 14.61
CA GLU A 568 -3.74 21.04 13.66
C GLU A 568 -2.90 22.25 14.11
N ASP A 569 -3.55 23.33 14.56
CA ASP A 569 -2.88 24.55 15.05
C ASP A 569 -2.65 24.60 16.58
N LYS A 570 -2.96 23.50 17.31
CA LYS A 570 -2.87 23.40 18.77
C LYS A 570 -1.48 23.71 19.32
N ALA A 571 -0.45 23.23 18.64
CA ALA A 571 0.94 23.42 19.05
C ALA A 571 1.32 24.92 19.05
N ASN A 572 0.92 25.65 18.01
CA ASN A 572 1.19 27.08 17.84
C ASN A 572 0.44 27.91 18.89
N LEU A 573 -0.82 27.55 19.19
CA LEU A 573 -1.64 28.19 20.22
C LEU A 573 -1.06 27.96 21.61
N LEU A 574 -0.67 26.72 21.94
CA LEU A 574 -0.07 26.39 23.24
C LEU A 574 1.29 27.07 23.43
N GLU A 575 2.14 27.14 22.40
CA GLU A 575 3.42 27.84 22.47
C GLU A 575 3.21 29.33 22.79
N PHE A 576 2.28 29.99 22.10
CA PHE A 576 1.96 31.40 22.33
C PHE A 576 1.42 31.64 23.75
N LEU A 577 0.51 30.80 24.23
CA LEU A 577 -0.04 30.91 25.59
C LEU A 577 1.02 30.66 26.67
N ARG A 578 1.92 29.69 26.46
CA ARG A 578 3.01 29.36 27.39
C ARG A 578 4.04 30.49 27.50
N GLU A 579 4.35 31.15 26.39
CA GLU A 579 5.26 32.32 26.38
C GLU A 579 4.61 33.56 27.03
N LYS A 580 3.34 33.84 26.72
CA LYS A 580 2.65 35.04 27.24
C LYS A 580 2.31 34.93 28.72
N LEU A 581 1.92 33.75 29.19
CA LEU A 581 1.52 33.51 30.58
C LEU A 581 2.68 32.98 31.44
N ASN A 582 3.89 32.84 30.88
CA ASN A 582 5.08 32.27 31.54
C ASN A 582 4.77 30.98 32.30
N ASN A 583 3.95 30.11 31.71
CA ASN A 583 3.54 28.87 32.33
C ASN A 583 3.52 27.73 31.32
N TRP A 584 4.57 26.89 31.39
CA TRP A 584 4.76 25.77 30.47
C TRP A 584 3.96 24.52 30.84
N ARG A 585 3.19 24.57 31.93
CA ARG A 585 2.33 23.46 32.40
C ARG A 585 0.90 23.56 31.87
N ILE A 586 0.60 24.52 31.00
CA ILE A 586 -0.72 24.69 30.39
C ILE A 586 -1.03 23.50 29.48
N LEU A 587 -2.18 22.87 29.74
CA LEU A 587 -2.81 21.84 28.94
C LEU A 587 -4.14 22.37 28.37
N LEU A 588 -4.40 22.10 27.10
CA LEU A 588 -5.63 22.48 26.41
C LEU A 588 -6.43 21.22 26.04
N ASN A 589 -7.61 21.09 26.62
CA ASN A 589 -8.61 20.10 26.24
C ASN A 589 -9.70 20.75 25.38
N VAL A 590 -10.17 20.03 24.37
CA VAL A 590 -11.13 20.53 23.39
C VAL A 590 -12.36 19.65 23.47
N VAL A 591 -13.51 20.22 23.79
CA VAL A 591 -14.76 19.47 24.02
C VAL A 591 -15.85 19.99 23.10
N ILE A 592 -16.65 19.08 22.57
CA ILE A 592 -17.76 19.43 21.67
C ILE A 592 -18.96 19.87 22.52
N ASP A 593 -19.53 21.03 22.22
CA ASP A 593 -20.71 21.51 22.91
C ASP A 593 -21.97 20.80 22.39
N GLU A 594 -22.39 19.76 23.11
CA GLU A 594 -23.61 19.01 22.81
C GLU A 594 -24.89 19.81 23.12
N THR A 595 -24.82 20.96 23.81
CA THR A 595 -26.00 21.70 24.27
C THR A 595 -26.64 22.58 23.20
N GLU A 596 -25.89 23.05 22.20
CA GLU A 596 -26.43 23.80 21.04
C GLU A 596 -27.11 22.89 19.99
N THR A 597 -26.96 21.57 20.07
CA THR A 597 -27.64 20.64 19.14
C THR A 597 -29.17 20.58 19.30
N LYS A 598 -29.73 21.23 20.34
CA LYS A 598 -31.18 21.29 20.60
C LYS A 598 -31.85 22.58 20.12
N ASP A 599 -31.09 23.63 19.82
CA ASP A 599 -31.62 24.89 19.29
C ASP A 599 -31.46 24.94 17.77
N GLY A 600 -32.35 24.22 17.08
CA GLY A 600 -33.02 24.68 15.84
C GLY A 600 -32.24 25.09 14.59
N ASP A 601 -30.90 25.14 14.57
CA ASP A 601 -30.15 25.73 13.45
C ASP A 601 -28.92 24.95 12.96
N SER A 602 -28.74 23.69 13.41
CA SER A 602 -27.68 22.80 12.87
C SER A 602 -28.28 21.68 12.01
N LEU A 603 -28.39 21.95 10.71
CA LEU A 603 -28.73 20.98 9.66
C LEU A 603 -27.45 20.32 9.13
N TYR A 604 -26.94 19.26 9.76
CA TYR A 604 -25.83 18.50 9.17
C TYR A 604 -25.97 16.99 9.37
N ASP A 605 -27.01 16.44 8.74
CA ASP A 605 -26.98 15.12 8.11
C ASP A 605 -27.83 15.24 6.83
N PRO A 606 -27.32 14.87 5.63
CA PRO A 606 -28.10 14.84 4.39
C PRO A 606 -29.48 14.19 4.56
N SER A 607 -29.58 13.16 5.42
CA SER A 607 -30.82 12.47 5.75
C SER A 607 -31.79 13.35 6.54
N ALA A 608 -31.29 14.04 7.59
CA ALA A 608 -32.10 14.96 8.39
C ALA A 608 -32.56 16.18 7.57
N LYS A 609 -31.73 16.64 6.63
CA LYS A 609 -32.06 17.75 5.71
C LYS A 609 -33.19 17.37 4.76
N PHE A 610 -33.15 16.16 4.19
CA PHE A 610 -34.24 15.65 3.36
C PHE A 610 -35.53 15.51 4.16
N GLU A 611 -35.47 15.00 5.39
CA GLU A 611 -36.65 14.82 6.23
C GLU A 611 -37.31 16.16 6.59
N ALA A 612 -36.53 17.17 6.96
CA ALA A 612 -37.03 18.52 7.23
C ALA A 612 -37.61 19.21 5.98
N MET A 613 -37.02 18.99 4.80
CA MET A 613 -37.57 19.49 3.54
C MET A 613 -38.86 18.74 3.15
N ALA A 614 -38.92 17.45 3.43
CA ALA A 614 -40.06 16.59 3.17
C ALA A 614 -41.25 16.85 4.12
N GLU A 615 -41.00 17.31 5.34
CA GLU A 615 -42.03 17.82 6.25
C GLU A 615 -42.66 19.12 5.74
N LYS A 616 -41.85 20.03 5.17
CA LYS A 616 -42.34 21.27 4.57
C LYS A 616 -43.04 21.04 3.22
N ASN A 617 -42.62 20.02 2.45
CA ASN A 617 -43.26 19.67 1.18
C ASN A 617 -43.37 18.14 0.99
N PRO A 618 -44.57 17.56 1.24
CA PRO A 618 -44.79 16.12 1.16
C PRO A 618 -44.54 15.50 -0.23
N LEU A 619 -44.60 16.31 -1.30
CA LEU A 619 -44.35 15.86 -2.68
C LEU A 619 -42.90 15.37 -2.90
N LEU A 620 -41.96 15.78 -2.03
CA LEU A 620 -40.58 15.31 -2.08
C LEU A 620 -40.43 13.83 -1.70
N LYS A 621 -41.32 13.30 -0.82
CA LYS A 621 -41.35 11.86 -0.51
C LYS A 621 -41.90 11.05 -1.68
N GLU A 622 -42.91 11.58 -2.37
CA GLU A 622 -43.47 10.97 -3.57
C GLU A 622 -42.45 10.99 -4.72
N LEU A 623 -41.74 12.10 -4.91
CA LEU A 623 -40.67 12.22 -5.91
C LEU A 623 -39.52 11.24 -5.64
N ARG A 624 -39.08 11.12 -4.38
CA ARG A 624 -38.07 10.11 -3.98
C ARG A 624 -38.53 8.69 -4.28
N SER A 625 -39.77 8.33 -3.91
CA SER A 625 -40.29 6.97 -4.12
C SER A 625 -40.56 6.64 -5.59
N ARG A 626 -40.87 7.64 -6.42
CA ARG A 626 -41.24 7.42 -7.83
C ARG A 626 -40.02 7.39 -8.76
N PHE A 627 -38.92 8.01 -8.37
CA PHE A 627 -37.65 8.06 -9.11
C PHE A 627 -36.50 7.28 -8.45
N ASP A 628 -36.75 6.62 -7.32
CA ASP A 628 -35.82 5.74 -6.58
C ASP A 628 -34.47 6.42 -6.26
N LEU A 629 -34.56 7.57 -5.59
CA LEU A 629 -33.40 8.41 -5.26
C LEU A 629 -32.90 8.15 -3.83
N ASP A 630 -31.59 7.95 -3.69
CA ASP A 630 -30.90 7.82 -2.41
C ASP A 630 -30.28 9.15 -1.96
N ILE A 631 -30.06 9.26 -0.64
CA ILE A 631 -29.46 10.42 0.00
C ILE A 631 -28.01 10.05 0.29
N ASP A 632 -27.06 10.81 -0.25
CA ASP A 632 -25.63 10.57 -0.04
C ASP A 632 -25.30 10.58 1.46
N HIS A 633 -24.64 9.53 1.93
CA HIS A 633 -24.01 9.48 3.25
C HIS A 633 -22.52 9.76 3.05
N ASP A 634 -22.01 10.84 3.64
CA ASP A 634 -20.56 11.07 3.70
C ASP A 634 -19.91 9.96 4.56
N VAL A 635 -18.92 9.27 3.99
CA VAL A 635 -18.07 8.24 4.64
C VAL A 635 -16.72 8.83 4.96
#